data_AF-A0AAJ2T9A5-F1
#
_entry.id   AF-A0AAJ2T9A5-F1
#
_cell.length_a   1.000
_cell.length_b   1.000
_cell.length_c   1.000
_cell.angle_alpha   90.00
_cell.angle_beta   90.00
_cell.angle_gamma   90.00
#
_symmetry.space_group_name_H-M   'P 1'
#
loop_
_entity.id
_entity.type
_entity.pdbx_description
1 polymer ?
#
loop_
_entity_poly.entity_id
_entity_poly.type
_entity_poly.pdbx_seq_one_letter_code
_entity_poly.pdbx_strand_id
1 'polypeptide(L)'
;MKKFRLLSAFLTVVMVAGSLSAFSLSAADAKSNTDEPLVPGIDEETGVPTISYLTEKFATPEDKLATMTKYLSKGNYELYVEPVSGEIAYVNVKTGQILFSNPWDIADDSTKASQSVKEELMSQIIIKYTDNDSELDLLSFTEACQRGQINVKKIKNGVRVEYTMGREETRKLVPKQIEATRFRELILNNIPEGTAKSKMDAFYTLKDPNDENLTERGRTELIATFPICEQMAIYVFDPYASDRELNLIEGYIKQYCPEYTYETLEEDHAMTQYEGTDKAPVLFRLSLEYTLDDDGNLDVRLPANGIRYDESSFQLTNIRPLPYFGAGSNDYEGYTFFPDGSGALVRFQDVTTKPLILSSKIYGEDYAYQKVSGQHKEVMRMPVYGVVETNVAVEKTTTETDEDGKKTTKTTIREIKTKDGEVYEKKTNGFLAIVEEGDALASITTNSGGPLHKYNTVYTQFSPRPKDSYNLAESISVGQNATYTVVSKRKYAGSYRIKFIMLTDDELAKESGLTKYYEASYVGMAKAYREYLESEGKLTDLTDVKDQIPLYIESFGCIDDVERILSIPVEVLKPLTTFDDLKEMYGKLEEAGITNVSFKLTGFANEGMNDTSAYSVKFDKEVGGNKGFTSFVEYAESKGIGVFPDFDFANIGKFKLFDGVSMRKHLIKTMDNRYTTKRYYDSTLQSFERGYALAVSPSVYSYFYDHFTEAYSKLNPSGISVATLGTDLNSDFDKKDPYNREDNKGYTTDLLSRIKEDYQNVMIDGGNLYSIEYATDIINVSLDSSRFSGASEAVPFVGMVLHGSKNFAGTAINMAGDTQYELLKAIENGASLYFTLSAQNTQLLKEDVEFQEYYSVNFDIWYDSVKNLYTELNDAIGNLQDKKIVGHEFLVGERVPSAEEIAADKQAEADALAAEQEAEELAKEKAEKKAKLEARLGTAAEGTATADTTVDTTEETVEETTGYQKTKYTSDDGRIVKVTYEGGTSFILNYNNFEITVEDGGKTYTIGALEYVKTK
;
A
#
# COMPACT_ATOMS: atom_id res chain seq x y z
N MET A 1 56.47 3.90 -46.65
CA MET A 1 57.33 2.79 -46.17
C MET A 1 57.47 2.91 -44.66
N LYS A 2 56.91 1.94 -43.90
CA LYS A 2 57.24 1.50 -42.54
C LYS A 2 57.47 2.54 -41.42
N LYS A 3 56.57 2.58 -40.42
CA LYS A 3 56.77 1.96 -39.09
C LYS A 3 55.57 2.25 -38.15
N PHE A 4 54.65 1.31 -38.09
CA PHE A 4 53.70 1.09 -36.98
C PHE A 4 53.79 -0.40 -36.65
N ARG A 5 54.57 -0.78 -35.63
CA ARG A 5 54.59 -2.12 -35.02
C ARG A 5 55.33 -2.03 -33.68
N LEU A 6 54.61 -1.70 -32.59
CA LEU A 6 55.07 -1.96 -31.21
C LEU A 6 54.01 -1.74 -30.11
N LEU A 7 52.72 -2.00 -30.36
CA LEU A 7 51.69 -2.01 -29.30
C LEU A 7 50.87 -3.31 -29.19
N SER A 8 51.11 -4.30 -30.04
CA SER A 8 50.28 -5.53 -30.12
C SER A 8 50.81 -6.71 -29.29
N ALA A 9 51.95 -6.57 -28.60
CA ALA A 9 52.59 -7.72 -27.93
C ALA A 9 52.37 -7.76 -26.40
N PHE A 10 51.79 -6.72 -25.80
CA PHE A 10 51.58 -6.68 -24.34
C PHE A 10 50.16 -7.07 -23.91
N LEU A 11 49.18 -7.09 -24.83
CA LEU A 11 47.79 -7.46 -24.52
C LEU A 11 47.55 -8.98 -24.50
N THR A 12 48.43 -9.78 -25.10
CA THR A 12 48.21 -11.22 -25.28
C THR A 12 48.68 -12.08 -24.10
N VAL A 13 49.40 -11.50 -23.13
CA VAL A 13 49.95 -12.26 -21.98
C VAL A 13 49.08 -12.15 -20.72
N VAL A 14 48.13 -11.20 -20.66
CA VAL A 14 47.23 -11.04 -19.49
C VAL A 14 45.92 -11.82 -19.64
N MET A 15 45.53 -12.25 -20.85
CA MET A 15 44.31 -13.04 -21.07
C MET A 15 44.46 -14.55 -20.79
N VAL A 16 45.68 -15.06 -20.54
CA VAL A 16 45.92 -16.52 -20.42
C VAL A 16 46.05 -17.00 -18.96
N ALA A 17 45.85 -16.13 -17.96
CA ALA A 17 46.01 -16.48 -16.54
C ALA A 17 44.72 -16.47 -15.69
N GLY A 18 43.54 -16.27 -16.29
CA GLY A 18 42.27 -16.10 -15.56
C GLY A 18 41.30 -17.28 -15.59
N SER A 19 41.54 -18.31 -16.41
CA SER A 19 40.60 -19.43 -16.58
C SER A 19 41.29 -20.75 -16.20
N LEU A 20 41.19 -21.16 -14.94
CA LEU A 20 41.30 -22.56 -14.49
C LEU A 20 41.12 -22.63 -12.97
N SER A 21 39.88 -22.88 -12.53
CA SER A 21 39.61 -23.77 -11.40
C SER A 21 38.17 -24.29 -11.54
N ALA A 22 38.00 -25.19 -12.50
CA ALA A 22 36.84 -26.06 -12.58
C ALA A 22 36.92 -27.06 -11.42
N PHE A 23 35.94 -27.03 -10.52
CA PHE A 23 35.59 -28.20 -9.71
C PHE A 23 34.64 -29.05 -10.54
N SER A 24 35.06 -30.29 -10.79
CA SER A 24 34.28 -31.32 -11.44
C SER A 24 33.14 -31.79 -10.51
N LEU A 25 31.90 -31.73 -10.99
CA LEU A 25 30.84 -32.64 -10.56
C LEU A 25 30.56 -33.61 -11.73
N SER A 26 30.60 -34.89 -11.42
CA SER A 26 30.28 -35.98 -12.34
C SER A 26 28.78 -36.03 -12.60
N ALA A 27 28.39 -36.14 -13.87
CA ALA A 27 27.04 -36.48 -14.28
C ALA A 27 26.67 -37.91 -13.83
N ALA A 28 25.50 -38.06 -13.22
CA ALA A 28 24.82 -39.34 -13.08
C ALA A 28 23.42 -39.20 -13.73
N ASP A 29 23.07 -40.22 -14.51
CA ASP A 29 22.02 -40.27 -15.53
C ASP A 29 20.58 -40.01 -15.04
N ALA A 30 19.84 -39.19 -15.77
CA ALA A 30 18.38 -39.13 -15.72
C ALA A 30 17.78 -39.76 -16.99
N LYS A 31 17.09 -40.89 -16.84
CA LYS A 31 16.24 -41.51 -17.89
C LYS A 31 14.80 -41.05 -17.74
N SER A 32 14.16 -40.71 -18.85
CA SER A 32 12.74 -40.36 -18.96
C SER A 32 11.84 -41.59 -19.04
N ASN A 33 10.62 -41.48 -18.49
CA ASN A 33 9.39 -42.03 -19.08
C ASN A 33 8.10 -41.47 -18.43
N THR A 34 7.26 -40.90 -19.31
CA THR A 34 5.78 -40.72 -19.37
C THR A 34 4.87 -40.73 -18.13
N ASP A 35 3.96 -39.73 -18.14
CA ASP A 35 2.67 -39.57 -17.43
C ASP A 35 2.65 -39.04 -15.98
N GLU A 36 2.95 -37.74 -15.81
CA GLU A 36 2.33 -36.74 -14.90
C GLU A 36 3.11 -35.41 -15.07
N PRO A 37 2.50 -34.21 -14.94
CA PRO A 37 3.27 -32.98 -14.96
C PRO A 37 3.77 -32.63 -13.55
N LEU A 38 4.72 -31.69 -13.50
CA LEU A 38 5.02 -30.79 -12.36
C LEU A 38 5.93 -31.38 -11.28
N VAL A 39 7.27 -31.23 -11.37
CA VAL A 39 8.28 -31.64 -10.35
C VAL A 39 7.68 -32.12 -9.01
N PRO A 40 7.64 -33.45 -8.75
CA PRO A 40 7.76 -33.95 -7.39
C PRO A 40 8.57 -35.26 -7.36
N GLY A 41 9.87 -35.17 -7.10
CA GLY A 41 10.72 -36.30 -6.75
C GLY A 41 11.68 -35.90 -5.63
N ILE A 42 11.83 -36.77 -4.62
CA ILE A 42 12.78 -36.64 -3.53
C ILE A 42 14.16 -36.26 -4.11
N ASP A 43 14.80 -35.24 -3.55
CA ASP A 43 16.22 -35.00 -3.82
C ASP A 43 17.02 -36.20 -3.29
N GLU A 44 17.60 -37.00 -4.19
CA GLU A 44 18.35 -38.22 -3.87
C GLU A 44 19.63 -37.95 -3.03
N GLU A 45 20.11 -36.71 -2.93
CA GLU A 45 21.21 -36.32 -2.05
C GLU A 45 20.76 -35.83 -0.66
N THR A 46 19.59 -35.19 -0.54
CA THR A 46 19.14 -34.55 0.72
C THR A 46 17.95 -35.22 1.43
N GLY A 47 17.18 -36.05 0.73
CA GLY A 47 16.05 -36.81 1.30
C GLY A 47 14.79 -36.00 1.60
N VAL A 48 14.66 -34.78 1.07
CA VAL A 48 13.49 -33.91 1.29
C VAL A 48 12.40 -34.18 0.22
N PRO A 49 11.12 -34.41 0.60
CA PRO A 49 10.01 -34.57 -0.36
C PRO A 49 9.70 -33.25 -1.09
N THR A 50 9.48 -33.31 -2.40
CA THR A 50 8.99 -32.18 -3.19
C THR A 50 7.47 -32.11 -3.12
N ILE A 51 6.97 -31.04 -2.51
CA ILE A 51 5.54 -30.77 -2.30
C ILE A 51 4.90 -30.44 -3.65
N SER A 52 3.75 -31.05 -3.96
CA SER A 52 2.96 -30.62 -5.12
C SER A 52 2.06 -29.46 -4.74
N TYR A 53 2.64 -28.25 -4.61
CA TYR A 53 2.00 -27.06 -4.06
C TYR A 53 0.60 -26.70 -4.60
N LEU A 54 0.30 -27.08 -5.84
CA LEU A 54 -0.97 -26.76 -6.48
C LEU A 54 -2.08 -27.81 -6.21
N THR A 55 -1.71 -29.00 -5.72
CA THR A 55 -2.60 -30.16 -5.61
C THR A 55 -2.57 -30.84 -4.24
N GLU A 56 -1.46 -30.76 -3.51
CA GLU A 56 -1.30 -31.34 -2.19
C GLU A 56 -1.99 -30.49 -1.13
N LYS A 57 -2.98 -31.08 -0.45
CA LYS A 57 -3.77 -30.41 0.58
C LYS A 57 -3.17 -30.66 1.95
N PHE A 58 -2.90 -29.58 2.67
CA PHE A 58 -2.58 -29.61 4.08
C PHE A 58 -3.87 -29.47 4.89
N ALA A 59 -3.99 -30.19 6.02
CA ALA A 59 -5.16 -30.09 6.88
C ALA A 59 -5.00 -28.95 7.91
N THR A 60 -3.76 -28.68 8.33
CA THR A 60 -3.44 -27.63 9.30
C THR A 60 -2.19 -26.84 8.89
N PRO A 61 -2.03 -25.60 9.41
CA PRO A 61 -0.77 -24.85 9.34
C PRO A 61 0.45 -25.66 9.81
N GLU A 62 0.29 -26.47 10.87
CA GLU A 62 1.37 -27.28 11.44
C GLU A 62 1.81 -28.41 10.51
N ASP A 63 0.86 -29.03 9.78
CA ASP A 63 1.17 -30.04 8.76
C ASP A 63 2.04 -29.44 7.65
N LYS A 64 1.72 -28.21 7.22
CA LYS A 64 2.53 -27.48 6.26
C LYS A 64 3.91 -27.17 6.82
N LEU A 65 3.99 -26.62 8.04
CA LEU A 65 5.27 -26.28 8.68
C LEU A 65 6.20 -27.50 8.81
N ALA A 66 5.64 -28.69 9.07
CA ALA A 66 6.40 -29.94 9.20
C ALA A 66 7.14 -30.35 7.91
N THR A 67 6.74 -29.81 6.75
CA THR A 67 7.43 -30.02 5.47
C THR A 67 8.63 -29.08 5.26
N MET A 68 8.78 -28.04 6.10
CA MET A 68 9.80 -27.00 5.95
C MET A 68 11.03 -27.28 6.82
N THR A 69 12.18 -26.74 6.43
CA THR A 69 13.43 -26.88 7.19
C THR A 69 13.63 -25.69 8.11
N LYS A 70 13.92 -25.92 9.40
CA LYS A 70 14.33 -24.83 10.31
C LYS A 70 15.72 -24.32 9.99
N TYR A 71 15.86 -23.01 9.78
CA TYR A 71 17.15 -22.36 9.51
C TYR A 71 17.67 -21.50 10.65
N LEU A 72 16.78 -20.83 11.39
CA LEU A 72 17.15 -19.89 12.46
C LEU A 72 16.22 -20.07 13.67
N SER A 73 16.77 -19.85 14.86
CA SER A 73 16.03 -19.74 16.11
C SER A 73 16.64 -18.59 16.91
N LYS A 74 15.81 -17.70 17.43
CA LYS A 74 16.20 -16.55 18.24
C LYS A 74 15.08 -16.19 19.22
N GLY A 75 15.38 -16.23 20.52
CA GLY A 75 14.37 -16.01 21.55
C GLY A 75 13.23 -17.03 21.46
N ASN A 76 11.99 -16.56 21.42
CA ASN A 76 10.80 -17.40 21.21
C ASN A 76 10.45 -17.59 19.72
N TYR A 77 11.31 -17.16 18.80
CA TYR A 77 11.00 -17.12 17.39
C TYR A 77 11.90 -18.04 16.57
N GLU A 78 11.31 -18.66 15.56
CA GLU A 78 12.00 -19.54 14.61
C GLU A 78 11.65 -19.16 13.17
N LEU A 79 12.61 -19.34 12.27
CA LEU A 79 12.44 -19.15 10.84
C LEU A 79 12.66 -20.48 10.13
N TYR A 80 11.63 -20.93 9.43
CA TYR A 80 11.63 -22.11 8.58
C TYR A 80 11.64 -21.67 7.12
N VAL A 81 12.28 -22.48 6.27
CA VAL A 81 12.37 -22.24 4.82
C VAL A 81 12.15 -23.57 4.11
N GLU A 82 11.33 -23.55 3.06
CA GLU A 82 11.24 -24.64 2.11
C GLU A 82 12.19 -24.34 0.92
N PRO A 83 13.24 -25.17 0.72
CA PRO A 83 14.35 -24.82 -0.17
C PRO A 83 14.01 -24.82 -1.66
N VAL A 84 12.96 -25.54 -2.10
CA VAL A 84 12.59 -25.64 -3.52
C VAL A 84 11.81 -24.41 -3.99
N SER A 85 10.85 -23.94 -3.19
CA SER A 85 9.95 -22.82 -3.46
C SER A 85 10.47 -21.49 -2.92
N GLY A 86 11.35 -21.53 -1.92
CA GLY A 86 11.78 -20.35 -1.17
C GLY A 86 10.74 -19.84 -0.16
N GLU A 87 9.64 -20.56 0.04
CA GLU A 87 8.61 -20.23 1.05
C GLU A 87 9.23 -20.20 2.46
N ILE A 88 8.79 -19.24 3.28
CA ILE A 88 9.27 -19.09 4.65
C ILE A 88 8.09 -19.12 5.64
N ALA A 89 8.35 -19.64 6.83
CA ALA A 89 7.43 -19.57 7.96
C ALA A 89 8.12 -18.93 9.17
N TYR A 90 7.48 -17.90 9.71
CA TYR A 90 7.89 -17.17 10.91
C TYR A 90 7.03 -17.62 12.08
N VAL A 91 7.66 -18.28 13.06
CA VAL A 91 6.96 -19.03 14.10
C VAL A 91 7.30 -18.45 15.47
N ASN A 92 6.30 -18.24 16.32
CA ASN A 92 6.50 -18.04 17.75
C ASN A 92 6.29 -19.38 18.48
N VAL A 93 7.37 -20.00 18.94
CA VAL A 93 7.32 -21.34 19.54
C VAL A 93 6.65 -21.38 20.91
N LYS A 94 6.44 -20.23 21.56
CA LYS A 94 5.69 -20.17 22.82
C LYS A 94 4.19 -20.21 22.60
N THR A 95 3.70 -19.48 21.61
CA THR A 95 2.26 -19.39 21.31
C THR A 95 1.80 -20.41 20.28
N GLY A 96 2.73 -20.99 19.53
CA GLY A 96 2.43 -21.86 18.38
C GLY A 96 1.97 -21.09 17.14
N GLN A 97 1.95 -19.75 17.16
CA GLN A 97 1.54 -18.95 16.01
C GLN A 97 2.53 -19.08 14.86
N ILE A 98 2.00 -19.20 13.63
CA ILE A 98 2.77 -19.35 12.40
C ILE A 98 2.30 -18.31 11.38
N LEU A 99 3.22 -17.53 10.83
CA LEU A 99 3.00 -16.64 9.70
C LEU A 99 3.79 -17.14 8.49
N PHE A 100 3.09 -17.53 7.43
CA PHE A 100 3.70 -17.96 6.17
C PHE A 100 3.87 -16.79 5.20
N SER A 101 4.84 -16.88 4.29
CA SER A 101 4.97 -15.94 3.17
C SER A 101 3.88 -16.09 2.11
N ASN A 102 3.19 -17.23 2.07
CA ASN A 102 2.14 -17.56 1.12
C ASN A 102 1.05 -18.38 1.84
N PRO A 103 -0.21 -18.37 1.34
CA PRO A 103 -1.26 -19.17 1.95
C PRO A 103 -0.94 -20.66 1.93
N TRP A 104 -1.09 -21.32 3.08
CA TRP A 104 -0.70 -22.71 3.26
C TRP A 104 -1.70 -23.71 2.64
N ASP A 105 -2.92 -23.26 2.33
CA ASP A 105 -4.08 -24.05 1.89
C ASP A 105 -4.52 -23.78 0.43
N ILE A 106 -3.61 -23.32 -0.44
CA ILE A 106 -3.89 -23.00 -1.87
C ILE A 106 -4.46 -24.19 -2.67
N ALA A 107 -4.12 -25.43 -2.28
CA ALA A 107 -4.62 -26.64 -2.92
C ALA A 107 -6.06 -27.00 -2.52
N ASP A 108 -6.66 -26.33 -1.52
CA ASP A 108 -8.03 -26.59 -1.08
C ASP A 108 -9.05 -26.35 -2.20
N ASP A 109 -10.07 -27.22 -2.27
CA ASP A 109 -11.17 -27.13 -3.24
C ASP A 109 -12.04 -25.89 -3.00
N SER A 110 -12.04 -25.35 -1.78
CA SER A 110 -12.68 -24.06 -1.46
C SER A 110 -12.10 -22.91 -2.28
N THR A 111 -10.83 -23.02 -2.69
CA THR A 111 -10.11 -22.03 -3.48
C THR A 111 -10.50 -22.17 -4.96
N LYS A 112 -11.48 -21.38 -5.42
CA LYS A 112 -11.93 -21.29 -6.83
C LYS A 112 -10.89 -20.70 -7.81
N ALA A 113 -9.62 -20.64 -7.41
CA ALA A 113 -8.53 -20.05 -8.18
C ALA A 113 -8.19 -20.89 -9.41
N SER A 114 -8.01 -20.23 -10.55
CA SER A 114 -7.38 -20.84 -11.73
C SER A 114 -5.92 -21.19 -11.43
N GLN A 115 -5.33 -22.09 -12.23
CA GLN A 115 -3.91 -22.44 -12.09
C GLN A 115 -3.00 -21.21 -12.09
N SER A 116 -3.23 -20.25 -12.99
CA SER A 116 -2.44 -19.01 -13.06
C SER A 116 -2.54 -18.16 -11.79
N VAL A 117 -3.72 -18.13 -11.16
CA VAL A 117 -3.91 -17.43 -9.88
C VAL A 117 -3.17 -18.16 -8.76
N LYS A 118 -3.21 -19.50 -8.73
CA LYS A 118 -2.43 -20.28 -7.76
C LYS A 118 -0.92 -20.10 -7.94
N GLU A 119 -0.43 -20.01 -9.17
CA GLU A 119 0.98 -19.71 -9.49
C GLU A 119 1.40 -18.31 -9.01
N GLU A 120 0.51 -17.33 -9.11
CA GLU A 120 0.72 -16.00 -8.52
C GLU A 120 0.77 -16.08 -7.00
N LEU A 121 -0.24 -16.70 -6.36
CA LEU A 121 -0.35 -16.90 -4.91
C LEU A 121 0.83 -17.64 -4.29
N MET A 122 1.54 -18.47 -5.04
CA MET A 122 2.74 -19.21 -4.60
C MET A 122 4.05 -18.42 -4.75
N SER A 123 4.01 -17.24 -5.35
CA SER A 123 5.23 -16.46 -5.60
C SER A 123 5.70 -15.71 -4.36
N GLN A 124 6.95 -15.94 -3.96
CA GLN A 124 7.64 -15.21 -2.88
C GLN A 124 7.93 -13.76 -3.26
N ILE A 125 8.22 -13.54 -4.53
CA ILE A 125 8.48 -12.23 -5.11
C ILE A 125 7.91 -12.18 -6.54
N ILE A 126 7.31 -11.04 -6.88
CA ILE A 126 6.83 -10.72 -8.22
C ILE A 126 7.56 -9.48 -8.71
N ILE A 127 8.10 -9.53 -9.92
CA ILE A 127 8.69 -8.36 -10.57
C ILE A 127 7.92 -8.01 -11.84
N LYS A 128 7.80 -6.72 -12.11
CA LYS A 128 7.31 -6.22 -13.40
C LYS A 128 8.46 -5.57 -14.16
N TYR A 129 8.52 -5.82 -15.45
CA TYR A 129 9.52 -5.22 -16.33
C TYR A 129 8.91 -4.83 -17.67
N THR A 130 9.55 -3.91 -18.39
CA THR A 130 9.19 -3.61 -19.78
C THR A 130 10.12 -4.32 -20.76
N ASP A 131 9.52 -4.88 -21.79
CA ASP A 131 10.17 -5.35 -23.02
C ASP A 131 9.48 -4.71 -24.23
N ASN A 132 10.23 -3.94 -25.04
CA ASN A 132 9.70 -3.24 -26.22
C ASN A 132 8.38 -2.49 -25.90
N ASP A 133 8.41 -1.69 -24.83
CA ASP A 133 7.27 -0.92 -24.29
C ASP A 133 6.07 -1.76 -23.76
N SER A 134 6.14 -3.08 -23.81
CA SER A 134 5.15 -3.98 -23.20
C SER A 134 5.55 -4.30 -21.75
N GLU A 135 4.67 -4.05 -20.79
CA GLU A 135 4.90 -4.41 -19.39
C GLU A 135 4.49 -5.86 -19.13
N LEU A 136 5.38 -6.63 -18.52
CA LEU A 136 5.26 -8.07 -18.28
C LEU A 136 5.63 -8.41 -16.83
N ASP A 137 4.98 -9.44 -16.31
CA ASP A 137 5.20 -9.94 -14.95
C ASP A 137 6.09 -11.19 -14.98
N LEU A 138 7.03 -11.29 -14.04
CA LEU A 138 7.73 -12.53 -13.72
C LEU A 138 7.34 -12.95 -12.30
N LEU A 139 6.82 -14.17 -12.20
CA LEU A 139 6.40 -14.82 -10.97
C LEU A 139 7.54 -15.72 -10.50
N SER A 140 8.02 -15.56 -9.26
CA SER A 140 9.11 -16.41 -8.74
C SER A 140 8.75 -17.89 -8.72
N PHE A 141 7.47 -18.23 -8.57
CA PHE A 141 7.04 -19.61 -8.62
C PHE A 141 7.25 -20.24 -10.01
N THR A 142 6.75 -19.61 -11.08
CA THR A 142 6.87 -20.16 -12.43
C THR A 142 8.28 -19.99 -13.01
N GLU A 143 8.95 -18.90 -12.68
CA GLU A 143 10.21 -18.51 -13.30
C GLU A 143 11.47 -18.90 -12.53
N ALA A 144 11.34 -19.27 -11.25
CA ALA A 144 12.46 -19.76 -10.45
C ALA A 144 12.16 -21.15 -9.85
N CYS A 145 11.09 -21.31 -9.07
CA CYS A 145 10.77 -22.58 -8.39
C CYS A 145 10.56 -23.73 -9.38
N GLN A 146 9.64 -23.60 -10.33
CA GLN A 146 9.35 -24.64 -11.33
C GLN A 146 10.54 -24.95 -12.25
N ARG A 147 11.56 -24.09 -12.29
CA ARG A 147 12.80 -24.26 -13.06
C ARG A 147 13.97 -24.79 -12.22
N GLY A 148 13.80 -25.01 -10.91
CA GLY A 148 14.90 -25.39 -10.01
C GLY A 148 15.97 -24.30 -9.87
N GLN A 149 15.58 -23.04 -10.03
CA GLN A 149 16.46 -21.86 -10.11
C GLN A 149 16.43 -21.01 -8.81
N ILE A 150 16.20 -21.66 -7.67
CA ILE A 150 16.22 -21.06 -6.33
C ILE A 150 17.40 -21.64 -5.54
N ASN A 151 18.13 -20.79 -4.83
CA ASN A 151 19.24 -21.21 -3.97
C ASN A 151 19.13 -20.59 -2.58
N VAL A 152 19.11 -21.44 -1.55
CA VAL A 152 18.99 -21.01 -0.16
C VAL A 152 20.34 -21.11 0.56
N LYS A 153 20.83 -19.98 1.08
CA LYS A 153 22.11 -19.87 1.78
C LYS A 153 21.90 -19.37 3.21
N LYS A 154 22.58 -20.00 4.18
CA LYS A 154 22.68 -19.44 5.53
C LYS A 154 23.57 -18.19 5.51
N ILE A 155 23.12 -17.12 6.15
CA ILE A 155 23.88 -15.90 6.38
C ILE A 155 24.01 -15.62 7.88
N LYS A 156 24.83 -14.64 8.27
CA LYS A 156 24.93 -14.25 9.68
C LYS A 156 23.55 -13.79 10.16
N ASN A 157 23.05 -14.43 11.21
CA ASN A 157 21.75 -14.13 11.83
C ASN A 157 20.54 -14.26 10.88
N GLY A 158 20.63 -15.10 9.82
CA GLY A 158 19.56 -15.18 8.84
C GLY A 158 19.74 -16.20 7.72
N VAL A 159 18.85 -16.07 6.74
CA VAL A 159 18.84 -16.85 5.50
C VAL A 159 18.79 -15.89 4.31
N ARG A 160 19.52 -16.21 3.24
CA ARG A 160 19.39 -15.56 1.94
C ARG A 160 18.78 -16.55 0.96
N VAL A 161 17.69 -16.17 0.31
CA VAL A 161 17.10 -16.90 -0.81
C VAL A 161 17.40 -16.14 -2.09
N GLU A 162 18.16 -16.76 -2.98
CA GLU A 162 18.55 -16.22 -4.28
C GLU A 162 17.62 -16.77 -5.36
N TYR A 163 17.04 -15.86 -6.15
CA TYR A 163 16.11 -16.18 -7.23
C TYR A 163 16.78 -15.85 -8.56
N THR A 164 16.82 -16.84 -9.47
CA THR A 164 17.09 -16.61 -10.88
C THR A 164 15.77 -16.74 -11.63
N MET A 165 15.18 -15.61 -12.03
CA MET A 165 13.86 -15.52 -12.66
C MET A 165 14.02 -15.31 -14.17
N GLY A 166 13.46 -16.22 -14.95
CA GLY A 166 13.58 -16.25 -16.41
C GLY A 166 14.47 -17.40 -16.85
N ARG A 167 15.07 -17.31 -18.03
CA ARG A 167 15.87 -18.42 -18.60
C ARG A 167 17.37 -18.16 -18.45
N GLU A 168 18.06 -19.05 -17.74
CA GLU A 168 19.52 -19.04 -17.68
C GLU A 168 20.16 -19.51 -19.00
N GLU A 169 19.50 -20.45 -19.69
CA GLU A 169 19.91 -20.91 -21.02
C GLU A 169 19.63 -19.81 -22.06
N THR A 170 20.71 -19.21 -22.59
CA THR A 170 20.63 -18.10 -23.56
C THR A 170 20.19 -18.54 -24.95
N ARG A 171 20.30 -19.84 -25.26
CA ARG A 171 19.94 -20.43 -26.55
C ARG A 171 18.69 -21.29 -26.35
N LYS A 172 17.71 -21.16 -27.24
CA LYS A 172 16.59 -22.11 -27.31
C LYS A 172 17.05 -23.35 -28.04
N LEU A 173 16.63 -24.53 -27.60
CA LEU A 173 16.92 -25.81 -28.27
C LEU A 173 16.05 -25.96 -29.55
N VAL A 174 16.18 -25.00 -30.46
CA VAL A 174 15.44 -24.89 -31.71
C VAL A 174 16.44 -24.53 -32.81
N PRO A 175 16.79 -25.46 -33.71
CA PRO A 175 17.67 -25.14 -34.82
C PRO A 175 17.03 -24.09 -35.71
N LYS A 176 17.66 -22.92 -35.83
CA LYS A 176 17.23 -21.87 -36.76
C LYS A 176 17.52 -22.26 -38.20
N GLN A 177 18.65 -22.92 -38.41
CA GLN A 177 19.02 -23.61 -39.64
C GLN A 177 19.63 -24.95 -39.27
N ILE A 178 19.33 -25.98 -40.05
CA ILE A 178 19.84 -27.33 -39.87
C ILE A 178 19.84 -28.06 -41.20
N GLU A 179 20.87 -28.87 -41.45
CA GLU A 179 21.00 -29.66 -42.67
C GLU A 179 19.83 -30.64 -42.82
N ALA A 180 19.33 -30.81 -44.05
CA ALA A 180 18.04 -31.45 -44.29
C ALA A 180 17.99 -32.92 -43.84
N THR A 181 19.11 -33.63 -43.91
CA THR A 181 19.20 -35.02 -43.45
C THR A 181 19.19 -35.06 -41.92
N ARG A 182 20.03 -34.24 -41.28
CA ARG A 182 20.08 -34.14 -39.81
C ARG A 182 18.76 -33.70 -39.18
N PHE A 183 18.03 -32.75 -39.78
CA PHE A 183 16.70 -32.38 -39.26
C PHE A 183 15.70 -33.55 -39.30
N ARG A 184 15.74 -34.35 -40.38
CA ARG A 184 14.86 -35.51 -40.49
C ARG A 184 15.23 -36.58 -39.47
N GLU A 185 16.51 -36.91 -39.37
CA GLU A 185 17.00 -38.01 -38.54
C GLU A 185 16.97 -37.70 -37.04
N LEU A 186 17.40 -36.49 -36.65
CA LEU A 186 17.55 -36.12 -35.24
C LEU A 186 16.26 -35.53 -34.64
N ILE A 187 15.38 -34.94 -35.46
CA ILE A 187 14.18 -34.25 -34.99
C ILE A 187 12.89 -34.85 -35.58
N LEU A 188 12.62 -34.71 -36.88
CA LEU A 188 11.29 -35.03 -37.43
C LEU A 188 10.90 -36.50 -37.28
N ASN A 189 11.83 -37.45 -37.41
CA ASN A 189 11.54 -38.88 -37.30
C ASN A 189 11.18 -39.32 -35.86
N ASN A 190 11.60 -38.54 -34.87
CA ASN A 190 11.35 -38.83 -33.46
C ASN A 190 10.00 -38.25 -32.97
N ILE A 191 9.38 -37.34 -33.74
CA ILE A 191 8.14 -36.68 -33.37
C ILE A 191 6.92 -37.47 -33.90
N PRO A 192 5.97 -37.85 -33.03
CA PRO A 192 4.82 -38.65 -33.42
C PRO A 192 3.88 -37.89 -34.37
N GLU A 193 3.20 -38.64 -35.25
CA GLU A 193 2.14 -38.12 -36.12
C GLU A 193 1.02 -37.46 -35.28
N GLY A 194 0.64 -36.22 -35.62
CA GLY A 194 -0.34 -35.45 -34.87
C GLY A 194 0.01 -33.95 -34.80
N THR A 195 -0.53 -33.26 -33.79
CA THR A 195 -0.38 -31.80 -33.64
C THR A 195 1.07 -31.35 -33.57
N ALA A 196 1.94 -32.10 -32.89
CA ALA A 196 3.36 -31.77 -32.77
C ALA A 196 4.05 -31.77 -34.15
N LYS A 197 3.90 -32.85 -34.93
CA LYS A 197 4.49 -32.95 -36.26
C LYS A 197 3.94 -31.92 -37.25
N SER A 198 2.62 -31.70 -37.27
CA SER A 198 2.02 -30.63 -38.09
C SER A 198 2.55 -29.24 -37.75
N LYS A 199 2.87 -28.98 -36.47
CA LYS A 199 3.49 -27.72 -36.06
C LYS A 199 4.95 -27.65 -36.49
N MET A 200 5.73 -28.72 -36.37
CA MET A 200 7.11 -28.76 -36.89
C MET A 200 7.13 -28.47 -38.40
N ASP A 201 6.28 -29.13 -39.19
CA ASP A 201 6.19 -28.92 -40.64
C ASP A 201 5.74 -27.51 -41.01
N ALA A 202 4.88 -26.87 -40.19
CA ALA A 202 4.43 -25.51 -40.41
C ALA A 202 5.54 -24.47 -40.15
N PHE A 203 6.39 -24.69 -39.15
CA PHE A 203 7.44 -23.74 -38.76
C PHE A 203 8.79 -23.99 -39.43
N TYR A 204 9.01 -25.17 -40.01
CA TYR A 204 10.25 -25.51 -40.71
C TYR A 204 10.04 -25.65 -42.21
N THR A 205 10.64 -24.75 -42.99
CA THR A 205 10.57 -24.81 -44.44
C THR A 205 11.86 -25.39 -45.02
N LEU A 206 11.75 -26.43 -45.84
CA LEU A 206 12.88 -26.96 -46.61
C LEU A 206 13.32 -25.95 -47.67
N LYS A 207 14.61 -25.64 -47.72
CA LYS A 207 15.27 -24.84 -48.74
C LYS A 207 16.25 -25.74 -49.48
N ASP A 208 15.85 -26.21 -50.66
CA ASP A 208 16.65 -27.07 -51.53
C ASP A 208 16.79 -26.43 -52.92
N PRO A 209 18.01 -26.05 -53.36
CA PRO A 209 18.21 -25.47 -54.68
C PRO A 209 18.09 -26.48 -55.84
N ASN A 210 17.95 -27.77 -55.55
CA ASN A 210 17.73 -28.84 -56.53
C ASN A 210 16.26 -29.27 -56.65
N ASP A 211 15.33 -28.56 -56.01
CA ASP A 211 13.88 -28.82 -56.16
C ASP A 211 13.45 -28.62 -57.62
N GLU A 212 12.89 -29.67 -58.23
CA GLU A 212 12.43 -29.70 -59.63
C GLU A 212 11.33 -28.66 -59.93
N ASN A 213 10.65 -28.15 -58.89
CA ASN A 213 9.62 -27.12 -59.01
C ASN A 213 10.15 -25.69 -58.89
N LEU A 214 11.46 -25.50 -58.68
CA LEU A 214 12.07 -24.19 -58.47
C LEU A 214 12.48 -23.52 -59.79
N THR A 215 12.00 -22.30 -60.04
CA THR A 215 12.41 -21.53 -61.22
C THR A 215 13.88 -21.10 -61.12
N GLU A 216 14.57 -20.88 -62.25
CA GLU A 216 15.96 -20.39 -62.26
C GLU A 216 16.14 -19.09 -61.45
N ARG A 217 15.13 -18.22 -61.47
CA ARG A 217 15.08 -17.01 -60.65
C ARG A 217 14.95 -17.32 -59.16
N GLY A 218 14.03 -18.21 -58.77
CA GLY A 218 13.83 -18.63 -57.38
C GLY A 218 15.07 -19.32 -56.80
N ARG A 219 15.80 -20.09 -57.61
CA ARG A 219 17.09 -20.69 -57.22
C ARG A 219 18.15 -19.64 -56.90
N THR A 220 18.24 -18.60 -57.73
CA THR A 220 19.19 -17.49 -57.53
C THR A 220 18.84 -16.68 -56.27
N GLU A 221 17.55 -16.41 -56.03
CA GLU A 221 17.08 -15.71 -54.82
C GLU A 221 17.28 -16.54 -53.55
N LEU A 222 17.08 -17.86 -53.61
CA LEU A 222 17.30 -18.78 -52.49
C LEU A 222 18.77 -18.85 -52.10
N ILE A 223 19.68 -18.99 -53.07
CA ILE A 223 21.14 -19.00 -52.83
C ILE A 223 21.62 -17.64 -52.32
N ALA A 224 21.07 -16.53 -52.82
CA ALA A 224 21.41 -15.20 -52.31
C ALA A 224 20.99 -14.99 -50.85
N THR A 225 19.86 -15.60 -50.44
CA THR A 225 19.32 -15.48 -49.07
C THR A 225 19.99 -16.47 -48.10
N PHE A 226 20.30 -17.68 -48.57
CA PHE A 226 20.96 -18.74 -47.81
C PHE A 226 22.15 -19.29 -48.62
N PRO A 227 23.33 -18.64 -48.57
CA PRO A 227 24.49 -19.03 -49.37
C PRO A 227 24.92 -20.49 -49.19
N ILE A 228 24.69 -21.04 -47.99
CA ILE A 228 25.02 -22.44 -47.67
C ILE A 228 24.24 -23.46 -48.52
N CYS A 229 23.11 -23.05 -49.11
CA CYS A 229 22.33 -23.91 -50.00
C CYS A 229 23.13 -24.38 -51.23
N GLU A 230 24.16 -23.65 -51.67
CA GLU A 230 25.05 -24.14 -52.74
C GLU A 230 25.74 -25.47 -52.42
N GLN A 231 25.86 -25.81 -51.13
CA GLN A 231 26.58 -26.99 -50.64
C GLN A 231 25.64 -28.08 -50.10
N MET A 232 24.50 -27.72 -49.53
CA MET A 232 23.55 -28.67 -48.91
C MET A 232 22.12 -28.12 -48.87
N ALA A 233 21.11 -28.99 -48.86
CA ALA A 233 19.75 -28.57 -48.54
C ALA A 233 19.60 -28.38 -47.02
N ILE A 234 18.85 -27.35 -46.60
CA ILE A 234 18.64 -27.04 -45.18
C ILE A 234 17.15 -26.86 -44.87
N TYR A 235 16.74 -27.17 -43.65
CA TYR A 235 15.49 -26.64 -43.10
C TYR A 235 15.79 -25.32 -42.39
N VAL A 236 14.92 -24.33 -42.64
CA VAL A 236 14.98 -23.02 -42.01
C VAL A 236 13.74 -22.86 -41.14
N PHE A 237 13.95 -22.55 -39.86
CA PHE A 237 12.88 -22.20 -38.95
C PHE A 237 12.31 -20.83 -39.31
N ASP A 238 10.99 -20.66 -39.16
CA ASP A 238 10.31 -19.41 -39.44
C ASP A 238 10.95 -18.24 -38.67
N PRO A 239 11.56 -17.25 -39.35
CA PRO A 239 12.21 -16.12 -38.69
C PRO A 239 11.21 -15.17 -38.02
N TYR A 240 9.90 -15.29 -38.31
CA TYR A 240 8.85 -14.46 -37.74
C TYR A 240 8.06 -15.14 -36.62
N ALA A 241 8.45 -16.35 -36.22
CA ALA A 241 7.81 -17.05 -35.11
C ALA A 241 7.97 -16.28 -33.79
N SER A 242 6.86 -16.13 -33.07
CA SER A 242 6.82 -15.51 -31.74
C SER A 242 7.56 -16.33 -30.70
N ASP A 243 7.91 -15.72 -29.57
CA ASP A 243 8.55 -16.42 -28.45
C ASP A 243 7.72 -17.59 -27.92
N ARG A 244 6.39 -17.46 -27.94
CA ARG A 244 5.45 -18.53 -27.57
C ARG A 244 5.57 -19.72 -28.52
N GLU A 245 5.70 -19.48 -29.82
CA GLU A 245 5.83 -20.52 -30.84
C GLU A 245 7.21 -21.19 -30.77
N LEU A 246 8.26 -20.41 -30.53
CA LEU A 246 9.59 -20.95 -30.24
C LEU A 246 9.59 -21.86 -29.01
N ASN A 247 8.94 -21.45 -27.92
CA ASN A 247 8.84 -22.26 -26.69
C ASN A 247 8.03 -23.54 -26.93
N LEU A 248 6.99 -23.48 -27.76
CA LEU A 248 6.21 -24.64 -28.15
C LEU A 248 7.06 -25.66 -28.92
N ILE A 249 7.83 -25.19 -29.90
CA ILE A 249 8.68 -26.03 -30.75
C ILE A 249 9.84 -26.62 -29.95
N GLU A 250 10.47 -25.82 -29.10
CA GLU A 250 11.48 -26.29 -28.15
C GLU A 250 10.89 -27.37 -27.21
N GLY A 251 9.66 -27.19 -26.74
CA GLY A 251 8.96 -28.17 -25.91
C GLY A 251 8.80 -29.51 -26.62
N TYR A 252 8.41 -29.52 -27.89
CA TYR A 252 8.35 -30.74 -28.68
C TYR A 252 9.72 -31.39 -28.91
N ILE A 253 10.76 -30.59 -29.20
CA ILE A 253 12.12 -31.11 -29.35
C ILE A 253 12.61 -31.73 -28.04
N LYS A 254 12.49 -31.04 -26.90
CA LYS A 254 12.88 -31.57 -25.59
C LYS A 254 12.08 -32.82 -25.21
N GLN A 255 10.79 -32.86 -25.54
CA GLN A 255 9.91 -33.99 -25.22
C GLN A 255 10.23 -35.24 -26.05
N TYR A 256 10.42 -35.10 -27.35
CA TYR A 256 10.50 -36.24 -28.27
C TYR A 256 11.92 -36.55 -28.76
N CYS A 257 12.85 -35.60 -28.65
CA CYS A 257 14.22 -35.69 -29.20
C CYS A 257 15.25 -35.50 -28.08
N PRO A 258 15.32 -36.39 -27.07
CA PRO A 258 16.20 -36.22 -25.89
C PRO A 258 17.69 -36.20 -26.24
N GLU A 259 18.08 -36.81 -27.37
CA GLU A 259 19.46 -36.85 -27.88
C GLU A 259 19.87 -35.56 -28.61
N TYR A 260 18.92 -34.69 -28.93
CA TYR A 260 19.21 -33.40 -29.56
C TYR A 260 19.60 -32.40 -28.47
N THR A 261 20.91 -32.16 -28.30
CA THR A 261 21.44 -31.32 -27.22
C THR A 261 21.86 -29.94 -27.70
N TYR A 262 22.19 -29.03 -26.78
CA TYR A 262 22.77 -27.72 -27.12
C TYR A 262 24.09 -27.83 -27.88
N GLU A 263 24.89 -28.88 -27.62
CA GLU A 263 26.11 -29.16 -28.37
C GLU A 263 25.76 -29.52 -29.82
N THR A 264 24.78 -30.40 -30.02
CA THR A 264 24.29 -30.79 -31.36
C THR A 264 23.71 -29.61 -32.13
N LEU A 265 22.96 -28.74 -31.44
CA LEU A 265 22.46 -27.49 -32.01
C LEU A 265 23.58 -26.57 -32.49
N GLU A 266 24.67 -26.46 -31.72
CA GLU A 266 25.82 -25.65 -32.08
C GLU A 266 26.59 -26.23 -33.27
N GLU A 267 26.73 -27.56 -33.33
CA GLU A 267 27.25 -28.25 -34.51
C GLU A 267 26.42 -27.95 -35.76
N ASP A 268 25.08 -27.99 -35.64
CA ASP A 268 24.17 -27.70 -36.75
C ASP A 268 24.30 -26.26 -37.22
N HIS A 269 24.31 -25.30 -36.29
CA HIS A 269 24.47 -23.88 -36.62
C HIS A 269 25.83 -23.61 -37.25
N ALA A 270 26.90 -24.23 -36.74
CA ALA A 270 28.24 -24.12 -37.32
C ALA A 270 28.30 -24.73 -38.73
N MET A 271 27.65 -25.88 -38.95
CA MET A 271 27.56 -26.54 -40.25
C MET A 271 26.80 -25.68 -41.26
N THR A 272 25.72 -25.03 -40.84
CA THR A 272 24.94 -24.13 -41.70
C THR A 272 25.53 -22.72 -41.81
N GLN A 273 26.63 -22.42 -41.10
CA GLN A 273 27.22 -21.09 -40.96
C GLN A 273 26.19 -20.04 -40.49
N TYR A 274 25.30 -20.46 -39.59
CA TYR A 274 24.27 -19.60 -39.03
C TYR A 274 24.89 -18.66 -37.98
N GLU A 275 24.90 -17.36 -38.28
CA GLU A 275 25.23 -16.30 -37.32
C GLU A 275 23.92 -15.66 -36.83
N GLY A 276 23.35 -16.19 -35.74
CA GLY A 276 22.14 -15.67 -35.13
C GLY A 276 22.36 -14.34 -34.41
N THR A 277 21.35 -13.46 -34.45
CA THR A 277 21.23 -12.25 -33.62
C THR A 277 20.15 -12.45 -32.56
N ASP A 278 20.07 -13.67 -31.98
CA ASP A 278 19.04 -13.98 -30.98
C ASP A 278 19.16 -13.00 -29.81
N LYS A 279 18.06 -12.31 -29.53
CA LYS A 279 17.93 -11.47 -28.34
C LYS A 279 18.07 -12.38 -27.12
N ALA A 280 18.93 -11.99 -26.19
CA ALA A 280 19.08 -12.73 -24.94
C ALA A 280 17.71 -12.87 -24.26
N PRO A 281 17.35 -14.05 -23.75
CA PRO A 281 16.08 -14.23 -23.07
C PRO A 281 16.04 -13.37 -21.80
N VAL A 282 14.82 -13.10 -21.34
CA VAL A 282 14.63 -12.41 -20.07
C VAL A 282 15.27 -13.20 -18.93
N LEU A 283 16.10 -12.52 -18.14
CA LEU A 283 16.80 -13.09 -17.00
C LEU A 283 17.06 -12.01 -15.94
N PHE A 284 16.46 -12.19 -14.77
CA PHE A 284 16.66 -11.37 -13.58
C PHE A 284 17.24 -12.23 -12.46
N ARG A 285 18.30 -11.75 -11.81
CA ARG A 285 18.85 -12.34 -10.58
C ARG A 285 18.68 -11.36 -9.43
N LEU A 286 18.12 -11.82 -8.33
CA LEU A 286 17.89 -11.02 -7.12
C LEU A 286 17.88 -11.92 -5.88
N SER A 287 17.87 -11.33 -4.68
CA SER A 287 17.85 -12.10 -3.44
C SER A 287 17.03 -11.43 -2.35
N LEU A 288 16.29 -12.23 -1.58
CA LEU A 288 15.68 -11.83 -0.32
C LEU A 288 16.54 -12.34 0.85
N GLU A 289 16.84 -11.46 1.78
CA GLU A 289 17.53 -11.77 3.05
C GLU A 289 16.52 -11.69 4.18
N TYR A 290 16.44 -12.74 5.00
CA TYR A 290 15.54 -12.86 6.15
C TYR A 290 16.38 -12.96 7.41
N THR A 291 16.17 -12.06 8.37
CA THR A 291 16.86 -12.06 9.67
C THR A 291 15.87 -11.87 10.81
N LEU A 292 16.23 -12.30 12.02
CA LEU A 292 15.45 -12.01 13.24
C LEU A 292 16.21 -10.99 14.09
N ASP A 293 15.55 -9.88 14.45
CA ASP A 293 16.11 -8.86 15.35
C ASP A 293 16.11 -9.33 16.81
N ASP A 294 16.60 -8.50 17.74
CA ASP A 294 16.78 -8.90 19.15
C ASP A 294 15.46 -9.11 19.89
N ASP A 295 14.37 -8.47 19.44
CA ASP A 295 13.02 -8.69 19.94
C ASP A 295 12.32 -9.87 19.23
N GLY A 296 12.96 -10.43 18.21
CA GLY A 296 12.48 -11.58 17.45
C GLY A 296 11.64 -11.20 16.24
N ASN A 297 11.52 -9.92 15.88
CA ASN A 297 10.81 -9.49 14.68
C ASN A 297 11.55 -9.93 13.42
N LEU A 298 10.79 -10.23 12.36
CA LEU A 298 11.33 -10.66 11.07
C LEU A 298 11.68 -9.45 10.21
N ASP A 299 12.95 -9.32 9.84
CA ASP A 299 13.45 -8.33 8.89
C ASP A 299 13.69 -8.99 7.53
N VAL A 300 13.05 -8.43 6.50
CA VAL A 300 13.15 -8.87 5.11
C VAL A 300 13.82 -7.77 4.29
N ARG A 301 14.94 -8.08 3.66
CA ARG A 301 15.75 -7.14 2.90
C ARG A 301 16.00 -7.62 1.47
N LEU A 302 15.76 -6.74 0.50
CA LEU A 302 16.18 -6.90 -0.89
C LEU A 302 17.23 -5.82 -1.23
N PRO A 303 18.51 -6.18 -1.42
CA PRO A 303 19.54 -5.21 -1.82
C PRO A 303 19.30 -4.73 -3.27
N ALA A 304 19.05 -3.43 -3.48
CA ALA A 304 18.80 -2.88 -4.82
C ALA A 304 20.01 -3.09 -5.75
N ASN A 305 21.22 -2.88 -5.20
CA ASN A 305 22.49 -3.18 -5.87
C ASN A 305 22.75 -4.67 -6.09
N GLY A 306 21.90 -5.58 -5.60
CA GLY A 306 21.98 -7.02 -5.85
C GLY A 306 21.22 -7.45 -7.10
N ILE A 307 20.32 -6.61 -7.64
CA ILE A 307 19.50 -6.96 -8.80
C ILE A 307 20.34 -6.92 -10.08
N ARG A 308 20.30 -7.99 -10.88
CA ARG A 308 21.07 -8.11 -12.13
C ARG A 308 20.16 -8.56 -13.27
N TYR A 309 20.20 -7.85 -14.38
CA TYR A 309 19.49 -8.17 -15.62
C TYR A 309 20.12 -7.40 -16.79
N ASP A 310 19.75 -7.75 -18.02
CA ASP A 310 20.16 -6.98 -19.20
C ASP A 310 19.39 -5.66 -19.29
N GLU A 311 19.98 -4.60 -18.76
CA GLU A 311 19.38 -3.27 -18.75
C GLU A 311 19.35 -2.57 -20.12
N SER A 312 20.04 -3.12 -21.12
CA SER A 312 19.99 -2.60 -22.49
C SER A 312 18.72 -3.06 -23.21
N SER A 313 18.20 -4.24 -22.84
CA SER A 313 17.01 -4.85 -23.44
C SER A 313 15.75 -4.71 -22.59
N PHE A 314 15.89 -4.67 -21.26
CA PHE A 314 14.77 -4.69 -20.32
C PHE A 314 14.85 -3.53 -19.33
N GLN A 315 13.72 -3.18 -18.72
CA GLN A 315 13.68 -2.20 -17.62
C GLN A 315 12.81 -2.71 -16.49
N LEU A 316 13.36 -2.80 -15.28
CA LEU A 316 12.61 -3.16 -14.08
C LEU A 316 11.70 -1.99 -13.67
N THR A 317 10.40 -2.25 -13.55
CA THR A 317 9.40 -1.22 -13.22
C THR A 317 8.87 -1.34 -11.81
N ASN A 318 8.58 -2.55 -11.33
CA ASN A 318 8.06 -2.79 -9.98
C ASN A 318 8.62 -4.06 -9.36
N ILE A 319 8.73 -4.06 -8.03
CA ILE A 319 9.12 -5.19 -7.20
C ILE A 319 8.09 -5.36 -6.09
N ARG A 320 7.52 -6.56 -5.95
CA ARG A 320 6.59 -6.94 -4.88
C ARG A 320 7.19 -8.07 -4.06
N PRO A 321 7.90 -7.77 -2.97
CA PRO A 321 8.37 -8.80 -2.04
C PRO A 321 7.23 -9.28 -1.14
N LEU A 322 7.10 -10.60 -1.00
CA LEU A 322 6.15 -11.29 -0.13
C LEU A 322 4.71 -10.75 -0.21
N PRO A 323 4.09 -10.66 -1.42
CA PRO A 323 2.77 -10.05 -1.59
C PRO A 323 1.64 -10.79 -0.85
N TYR A 324 1.90 -11.98 -0.33
CA TYR A 324 0.92 -12.82 0.38
C TYR A 324 1.35 -13.19 1.80
N PHE A 325 2.30 -12.46 2.38
CA PHE A 325 2.74 -12.71 3.75
C PHE A 325 1.58 -12.56 4.73
N GLY A 326 1.30 -13.61 5.52
CA GLY A 326 0.20 -13.62 6.49
C GLY A 326 -1.17 -13.32 5.88
N ALA A 327 -1.41 -13.69 4.63
CA ALA A 327 -2.69 -13.53 3.96
C ALA A 327 -3.84 -14.13 4.79
N GLY A 328 -4.89 -13.35 5.04
CA GLY A 328 -6.10 -13.83 5.70
C GLY A 328 -7.08 -14.47 4.72
N SER A 329 -8.00 -15.30 5.19
CA SER A 329 -9.02 -15.99 4.40
C SER A 329 -10.41 -15.43 4.66
N ASN A 330 -11.23 -15.34 3.60
CA ASN A 330 -12.67 -15.08 3.68
C ASN A 330 -13.45 -16.17 4.42
N ASP A 331 -12.83 -17.31 4.75
CA ASP A 331 -13.42 -18.34 5.61
C ASP A 331 -13.46 -17.92 7.10
N TYR A 332 -12.78 -16.83 7.44
CA TYR A 332 -12.62 -16.35 8.82
C TYR A 332 -12.98 -14.87 8.93
N GLU A 333 -13.21 -14.41 10.15
CA GLU A 333 -13.40 -13.00 10.42
C GLU A 333 -12.06 -12.27 10.47
N GLY A 334 -11.98 -11.09 9.88
CA GLY A 334 -10.74 -10.33 9.93
C GLY A 334 -10.76 -9.10 9.05
N TYR A 335 -9.61 -8.44 8.97
CA TYR A 335 -9.43 -7.25 8.15
C TYR A 335 -7.99 -7.07 7.70
N THR A 336 -7.82 -6.33 6.60
CA THR A 336 -6.54 -5.69 6.28
C THR A 336 -6.55 -4.25 6.78
N PHE A 337 -5.43 -3.80 7.35
CA PHE A 337 -5.18 -2.42 7.73
C PHE A 337 -4.42 -1.70 6.61
N PHE A 338 -4.99 -0.60 6.14
CA PHE A 338 -4.48 0.23 5.05
C PHE A 338 -4.26 1.66 5.59
N PRO A 339 -3.04 2.23 5.51
CA PRO A 339 -2.67 3.48 6.21
C PRO A 339 -3.14 4.73 5.45
N ASP A 340 -4.40 4.74 5.02
CA ASP A 340 -5.04 5.85 4.31
C ASP A 340 -5.48 6.95 5.29
N GLY A 341 -4.82 8.11 5.20
CA GLY A 341 -5.03 9.20 6.16
C GLY A 341 -4.67 8.79 7.57
N SER A 342 -5.63 8.89 8.51
CA SER A 342 -5.44 8.39 9.87
C SER A 342 -5.42 6.86 9.93
N GLY A 343 -5.99 6.16 8.94
CA GLY A 343 -6.02 4.69 8.83
C GLY A 343 -7.40 4.17 8.42
N ALA A 344 -7.43 3.08 7.65
CA ALA A 344 -8.66 2.44 7.18
C ALA A 344 -8.59 0.90 7.31
N LEU A 345 -9.74 0.28 7.58
CA LEU A 345 -9.92 -1.17 7.63
C LEU A 345 -10.68 -1.65 6.39
N VAL A 346 -10.30 -2.80 5.87
CA VAL A 346 -11.08 -3.56 4.89
C VAL A 346 -11.40 -4.91 5.50
N ARG A 347 -12.65 -5.11 5.92
CA ARG A 347 -13.12 -6.38 6.47
C ARG A 347 -13.26 -7.44 5.39
N PHE A 348 -12.88 -8.67 5.70
CA PHE A 348 -12.98 -9.80 4.78
C PHE A 348 -14.42 -10.07 4.35
N GLN A 349 -15.36 -9.90 5.28
CA GLN A 349 -16.80 -10.11 5.07
C GLN A 349 -17.37 -9.15 4.01
N ASP A 350 -16.82 -7.93 3.91
CA ASP A 350 -17.32 -6.87 3.03
C ASP A 350 -16.84 -7.04 1.58
N VAL A 351 -15.84 -7.89 1.33
CA VAL A 351 -15.15 -8.04 0.03
C VAL A 351 -15.29 -9.45 -0.59
N THR A 352 -16.20 -10.28 -0.07
CA THR A 352 -16.42 -11.66 -0.57
C THR A 352 -17.01 -11.71 -1.98
N THR A 353 -17.88 -10.74 -2.34
CA THR A 353 -18.65 -10.79 -3.59
C THR A 353 -17.97 -10.11 -4.78
N LYS A 354 -17.01 -9.22 -4.52
CA LYS A 354 -16.29 -8.45 -5.56
C LYS A 354 -14.83 -8.27 -5.15
N PRO A 355 -13.87 -8.47 -6.07
CA PRO A 355 -12.49 -8.14 -5.79
C PRO A 355 -12.36 -6.65 -5.46
N LEU A 356 -11.55 -6.33 -4.46
CA LEU A 356 -11.20 -4.96 -4.09
C LEU A 356 -9.70 -4.79 -4.23
N ILE A 357 -9.26 -3.75 -4.94
CA ILE A 357 -7.86 -3.35 -4.99
C ILE A 357 -7.80 -1.85 -4.71
N LEU A 358 -7.20 -1.49 -3.58
CA LEU A 358 -6.89 -0.10 -3.24
C LEU A 358 -5.37 0.06 -3.15
N SER A 359 -4.82 1.07 -3.82
CA SER A 359 -3.38 1.30 -3.90
C SER A 359 -3.09 2.79 -3.84
N SER A 360 -2.13 3.19 -3.00
CA SER A 360 -1.64 4.57 -2.94
C SER A 360 -0.13 4.60 -2.67
N LYS A 361 0.51 5.69 -3.08
CA LYS A 361 1.94 5.94 -2.85
C LYS A 361 2.15 6.44 -1.43
N ILE A 362 3.24 6.00 -0.82
CA ILE A 362 3.71 6.54 0.46
C ILE A 362 4.22 7.97 0.24
N TYR A 363 3.90 8.87 1.18
CA TYR A 363 4.26 10.30 1.14
C TYR A 363 3.67 11.08 -0.04
N GLY A 364 2.50 10.67 -0.54
CA GLY A 364 1.72 11.45 -1.50
C GLY A 364 2.25 11.43 -2.93
N GLU A 365 1.79 12.38 -3.73
CA GLU A 365 2.10 12.42 -5.17
C GLU A 365 3.46 13.07 -5.47
N ASP A 366 3.92 12.90 -6.71
CA ASP A 366 5.14 13.51 -7.24
C ASP A 366 4.77 14.39 -8.43
N TYR A 367 4.85 15.71 -8.24
CA TYR A 367 4.42 16.69 -9.23
C TYR A 367 5.42 16.85 -10.39
N ALA A 368 6.59 16.21 -10.34
CA ALA A 368 7.54 16.19 -11.46
C ALA A 368 7.05 15.33 -12.64
N TYR A 369 6.03 14.49 -12.42
CA TYR A 369 5.38 13.70 -13.46
C TYR A 369 4.35 14.54 -14.22
N GLN A 370 4.24 14.29 -15.53
CA GLN A 370 3.25 14.96 -16.36
C GLN A 370 1.83 14.53 -16.02
N LYS A 371 1.61 13.21 -15.95
CA LYS A 371 0.32 12.65 -15.58
C LYS A 371 0.30 12.36 -14.09
N VAL A 372 -0.36 13.26 -13.36
CA VAL A 372 -0.85 12.99 -12.01
C VAL A 372 -2.32 12.67 -12.16
N SER A 373 -2.64 11.37 -12.17
CA SER A 373 -4.02 10.90 -12.14
C SER A 373 -4.37 10.54 -10.70
N GLY A 374 -5.58 10.87 -10.27
CA GLY A 374 -6.03 10.41 -8.97
C GLY A 374 -7.49 10.74 -8.74
N GLN A 375 -7.94 10.28 -7.59
CA GLN A 375 -9.22 10.61 -7.00
C GLN A 375 -8.93 11.38 -5.71
N HIS A 376 -9.94 12.03 -5.15
CA HIS A 376 -9.83 12.57 -3.80
C HIS A 376 -9.44 11.43 -2.85
N LYS A 377 -8.28 11.57 -2.21
CA LYS A 377 -7.72 10.60 -1.27
C LYS A 377 -6.82 11.29 -0.26
N GLU A 378 -6.77 10.74 0.93
CA GLU A 378 -5.82 11.08 1.96
C GLU A 378 -4.43 10.52 1.64
N VAL A 379 -3.41 11.13 2.26
CA VAL A 379 -2.01 10.75 2.06
C VAL A 379 -1.63 9.64 3.01
N MET A 380 -0.92 8.62 2.51
CA MET A 380 -0.26 7.62 3.35
C MET A 380 1.00 8.21 3.97
N ARG A 381 0.90 8.68 5.22
CA ARG A 381 2.00 9.34 5.94
C ARG A 381 2.86 8.38 6.74
N MET A 382 2.30 7.23 7.12
CA MET A 382 2.96 6.20 7.90
C MET A 382 3.17 4.95 7.03
N PRO A 383 4.43 4.52 6.78
CA PRO A 383 4.78 3.39 5.93
C PRO A 383 4.52 2.03 6.61
N VAL A 384 3.28 1.77 7.01
CA VAL A 384 2.88 0.58 7.76
C VAL A 384 1.61 -0.05 7.22
N TYR A 385 1.46 -1.36 7.40
CA TYR A 385 0.26 -2.11 7.03
C TYR A 385 0.16 -3.41 7.83
N GLY A 386 -0.97 -4.08 7.82
CA GLY A 386 -1.11 -5.33 8.55
C GLY A 386 -2.36 -6.13 8.22
N VAL A 387 -2.40 -7.36 8.69
CA VAL A 387 -3.56 -8.25 8.60
C VAL A 387 -3.89 -8.75 9.99
N VAL A 388 -5.17 -8.80 10.32
CA VAL A 388 -5.70 -9.52 11.48
C VAL A 388 -6.75 -10.50 10.99
N GLU A 389 -6.63 -11.73 11.47
CA GLU A 389 -7.57 -12.81 11.20
C GLU A 389 -7.94 -13.47 12.52
N THR A 390 -9.20 -13.85 12.65
CA THR A 390 -9.71 -14.54 13.81
C THR A 390 -10.31 -15.88 13.41
N ASN A 391 -9.63 -16.94 13.82
CA ASN A 391 -10.04 -18.31 13.54
C ASN A 391 -10.99 -18.78 14.63
N VAL A 392 -12.13 -19.34 14.21
CA VAL A 392 -13.05 -20.06 15.11
C VAL A 392 -12.75 -21.54 14.94
N ALA A 393 -12.10 -22.16 15.92
CA ALA A 393 -11.91 -23.61 15.90
C ALA A 393 -13.29 -24.29 15.94
N VAL A 394 -13.58 -25.31 15.13
CA VAL A 394 -14.73 -26.22 15.36
C VAL A 394 -14.31 -27.65 15.01
N GLU A 395 -14.03 -28.50 15.99
CA GLU A 395 -13.84 -29.93 15.77
C GLU A 395 -15.19 -30.67 15.76
N LYS A 396 -15.59 -31.27 14.63
CA LYS A 396 -16.67 -32.26 14.61
C LYS A 396 -16.21 -33.59 13.99
N THR A 397 -16.11 -34.61 14.85
CA THR A 397 -15.79 -35.98 14.44
C THR A 397 -17.07 -36.73 14.09
N THR A 398 -17.21 -37.22 12.85
CA THR A 398 -18.28 -38.17 12.50
C THR A 398 -17.68 -39.53 12.14
N THR A 399 -18.19 -40.58 12.79
CA THR A 399 -17.79 -41.96 12.52
C THR A 399 -18.83 -42.62 11.62
N GLU A 400 -18.49 -42.85 10.35
CA GLU A 400 -19.33 -43.68 9.49
C GLU A 400 -18.88 -45.14 9.62
N THR A 401 -19.85 -46.07 9.63
CA THR A 401 -19.60 -47.51 9.60
C THR A 401 -20.14 -48.03 8.28
N ASP A 402 -19.29 -48.65 7.47
CA ASP A 402 -19.69 -49.24 6.18
C ASP A 402 -20.48 -50.57 6.40
N GLU A 403 -21.08 -51.11 5.32
CA GLU A 403 -21.93 -52.31 5.36
C GLU A 403 -21.22 -53.58 5.91
N ASP A 404 -19.88 -53.57 5.98
CA ASP A 404 -19.04 -54.62 6.52
C ASP A 404 -18.58 -54.38 7.98
N GLY A 405 -19.03 -53.29 8.63
CA GLY A 405 -18.76 -53.00 10.04
C GLY A 405 -17.42 -52.30 10.32
N LYS A 406 -16.74 -51.76 9.31
CA LYS A 406 -15.49 -51.02 9.44
C LYS A 406 -15.78 -49.52 9.61
N LYS A 407 -15.22 -48.94 10.67
CA LYS A 407 -15.38 -47.52 10.99
C LYS A 407 -14.38 -46.70 10.19
N THR A 408 -14.87 -45.74 9.41
CA THR A 408 -14.04 -44.75 8.71
C THR A 408 -14.36 -43.38 9.28
N THR A 409 -13.36 -42.74 9.87
CA THR A 409 -13.48 -41.38 10.41
C THR A 409 -13.22 -40.39 9.29
N LYS A 410 -14.16 -39.47 9.05
CA LYS A 410 -14.02 -38.43 8.04
C LYS A 410 -14.15 -37.07 8.72
N THR A 411 -13.11 -36.25 8.61
CA THR A 411 -13.09 -34.87 9.12
C THR A 411 -13.53 -33.94 8.00
N THR A 412 -14.55 -33.12 8.24
CA THR A 412 -14.98 -32.08 7.28
C THR A 412 -15.09 -30.75 8.01
N ILE A 413 -14.52 -29.69 7.44
CA ILE A 413 -14.51 -28.33 7.99
C ILE A 413 -15.82 -27.62 7.58
N ARG A 414 -16.61 -27.17 8.55
CA ARG A 414 -17.68 -26.17 8.38
C ARG A 414 -17.84 -25.40 9.70
N GLU A 415 -17.92 -24.07 9.60
CA GLU A 415 -18.30 -23.18 10.70
C GLU A 415 -19.63 -23.57 11.34
N ILE A 416 -19.79 -23.37 12.65
CA ILE A 416 -21.11 -23.22 13.27
C ILE A 416 -21.04 -22.40 14.57
N LYS A 417 -22.09 -21.60 14.85
CA LYS A 417 -22.78 -21.65 16.16
C LYS A 417 -24.12 -22.38 16.00
N THR A 418 -24.34 -23.42 16.82
CA THR A 418 -25.62 -24.14 16.90
C THR A 418 -26.40 -23.67 18.13
N LYS A 419 -27.72 -23.95 18.14
CA LYS A 419 -28.71 -23.70 19.21
C LYS A 419 -28.38 -24.33 20.59
N ASP A 420 -27.27 -25.04 20.75
CA ASP A 420 -26.99 -25.90 21.92
C ASP A 420 -25.86 -25.39 22.84
N GLY A 421 -25.27 -24.22 22.59
CA GLY A 421 -24.46 -23.50 23.59
C GLY A 421 -23.03 -24.01 23.85
N GLU A 422 -22.41 -24.77 22.95
CA GLU A 422 -20.97 -25.09 23.04
C GLU A 422 -20.09 -23.98 22.43
N VAL A 423 -19.04 -23.58 23.18
CA VAL A 423 -18.11 -22.49 22.86
C VAL A 423 -16.79 -23.08 22.37
N TYR A 424 -16.27 -22.56 21.26
CA TYR A 424 -14.93 -22.84 20.80
C TYR A 424 -13.98 -21.68 21.12
N GLU A 425 -12.68 -22.01 21.25
CA GLU A 425 -11.61 -21.04 21.49
C GLU A 425 -11.42 -20.17 20.23
N LYS A 426 -11.83 -18.90 20.29
CA LYS A 426 -11.62 -17.89 19.24
C LYS A 426 -10.14 -17.49 19.30
N LYS A 427 -9.37 -17.72 18.23
CA LYS A 427 -7.93 -17.39 18.19
C LYS A 427 -7.66 -16.29 17.19
N THR A 428 -7.23 -15.13 17.69
CA THR A 428 -6.90 -13.96 16.88
C THR A 428 -5.40 -13.92 16.60
N ASN A 429 -5.02 -13.84 15.33
CA ASN A 429 -3.63 -13.73 14.90
C ASN A 429 -3.48 -12.56 13.95
N GLY A 430 -2.27 -12.00 13.88
CA GLY A 430 -2.01 -10.94 12.93
C GLY A 430 -0.55 -10.50 12.90
N PHE A 431 -0.28 -9.50 12.08
CA PHE A 431 1.04 -8.88 12.01
C PHE A 431 0.96 -7.40 11.67
N LEU A 432 1.95 -6.64 12.11
CA LEU A 432 2.29 -5.32 11.60
C LEU A 432 3.52 -5.42 10.71
N ALA A 433 3.45 -4.86 9.51
CA ALA A 433 4.60 -4.65 8.62
C ALA A 433 4.99 -3.17 8.60
N ILE A 434 6.30 -2.89 8.65
CA ILE A 434 6.89 -1.54 8.63
C ILE A 434 7.88 -1.49 7.46
N VAL A 435 7.73 -0.53 6.54
CA VAL A 435 8.71 -0.30 5.46
C VAL A 435 9.81 0.63 5.97
N GLU A 436 11.01 0.10 6.16
CA GLU A 436 12.14 0.80 6.80
C GLU A 436 13.08 1.49 5.79
N GLU A 437 13.29 0.87 4.63
CA GLU A 437 14.14 1.41 3.55
C GLU A 437 13.40 1.35 2.20
N GLY A 438 13.50 2.43 1.40
CA GLY A 438 12.86 2.54 0.08
C GLY A 438 11.37 2.93 0.12
N ASP A 439 10.86 3.33 1.28
CA ASP A 439 9.50 3.81 1.53
C ASP A 439 9.06 4.95 0.60
N ALA A 440 9.91 5.94 0.28
CA ALA A 440 9.54 7.03 -0.62
C ALA A 440 9.31 6.59 -2.08
N LEU A 441 9.76 5.38 -2.44
CA LEU A 441 9.57 4.75 -3.75
C LEU A 441 8.47 3.68 -3.72
N ALA A 442 7.76 3.54 -2.61
CA ALA A 442 6.82 2.47 -2.38
C ALA A 442 5.36 2.92 -2.50
N SER A 443 4.51 1.96 -2.86
CA SER A 443 3.06 2.03 -2.72
C SER A 443 2.59 0.87 -1.84
N ILE A 444 1.57 1.10 -1.02
CA ILE A 444 0.90 0.03 -0.28
C ILE A 444 -0.40 -0.31 -1.01
N THR A 445 -0.67 -1.60 -1.15
CA THR A 445 -1.87 -2.10 -1.84
C THR A 445 -2.57 -3.13 -0.97
N THR A 446 -3.85 -2.90 -0.69
CA THR A 446 -4.76 -3.93 -0.19
C THR A 446 -5.47 -4.58 -1.37
N ASN A 447 -5.52 -5.90 -1.37
CA ASN A 447 -6.07 -6.73 -2.45
C ASN A 447 -6.92 -7.86 -1.87
N SER A 448 -8.19 -7.91 -2.24
CA SER A 448 -9.08 -9.04 -1.97
C SER A 448 -9.36 -9.80 -3.26
N GLY A 449 -9.19 -11.12 -3.19
CA GLY A 449 -9.52 -12.01 -4.32
C GLY A 449 -11.01 -12.08 -4.64
N GLY A 450 -11.89 -11.72 -3.70
CA GLY A 450 -13.35 -11.87 -3.82
C GLY A 450 -13.74 -13.25 -4.38
N PRO A 451 -14.45 -13.33 -5.53
CA PRO A 451 -14.84 -14.61 -6.13
C PRO A 451 -13.68 -15.39 -6.80
N LEU A 452 -12.51 -14.78 -7.02
CA LEU A 452 -11.36 -15.42 -7.69
C LEU A 452 -10.61 -16.36 -6.74
N HIS A 453 -10.38 -15.93 -5.50
CA HIS A 453 -9.80 -16.70 -4.42
C HIS A 453 -10.20 -16.10 -3.07
N LYS A 454 -10.14 -16.92 -2.01
CA LYS A 454 -10.57 -16.53 -0.67
C LYS A 454 -9.61 -15.61 0.09
N TYR A 455 -8.36 -15.47 -0.37
CA TYR A 455 -7.34 -14.72 0.36
C TYR A 455 -7.47 -13.19 0.23
N ASN A 456 -7.21 -12.50 1.34
CA ASN A 456 -7.10 -11.05 1.47
C ASN A 456 -5.69 -10.68 1.90
N THR A 457 -5.07 -9.74 1.19
CA THR A 457 -3.70 -9.34 1.46
C THR A 457 -3.53 -7.85 1.47
N VAL A 458 -2.49 -7.41 2.16
CA VAL A 458 -1.94 -6.08 2.01
C VAL A 458 -0.44 -6.21 1.89
N TYR A 459 0.15 -5.51 0.92
CA TYR A 459 1.56 -5.61 0.61
C TYR A 459 2.11 -4.29 0.10
N THR A 460 3.44 -4.19 0.11
CA THR A 460 4.15 -3.07 -0.50
C THR A 460 4.70 -3.43 -1.87
N GLN A 461 4.73 -2.45 -2.76
CA GLN A 461 5.35 -2.52 -4.08
C GLN A 461 6.34 -1.36 -4.22
N PHE A 462 7.58 -1.67 -4.59
CA PHE A 462 8.61 -0.67 -4.84
C PHE A 462 8.75 -0.37 -6.32
N SER A 463 8.83 0.91 -6.68
CA SER A 463 9.11 1.38 -8.03
C SER A 463 10.58 1.85 -8.12
N PRO A 464 11.55 0.96 -8.43
CA PRO A 464 12.99 1.23 -8.38
C PRO A 464 13.46 2.33 -9.33
N ARG A 465 12.70 2.61 -10.40
CA ARG A 465 13.02 3.63 -11.40
C ARG A 465 11.79 4.46 -11.74
N PRO A 466 11.83 5.77 -11.52
CA PRO A 466 10.87 6.69 -12.10
C PRO A 466 10.75 6.55 -13.63
N LYS A 467 9.53 6.32 -14.13
CA LYS A 467 9.16 6.35 -15.56
C LYS A 467 7.91 7.20 -15.78
N ASP A 468 7.90 8.03 -16.81
CA ASP A 468 6.77 8.88 -17.18
C ASP A 468 6.56 8.80 -18.70
N SER A 469 5.31 8.86 -19.10
CA SER A 469 4.87 8.63 -20.48
C SER A 469 3.99 9.80 -20.93
N TYR A 470 4.38 10.46 -22.03
CA TYR A 470 3.63 11.58 -22.57
C TYR A 470 3.14 11.32 -23.99
N ASN A 471 1.99 11.89 -24.35
CA ASN A 471 1.42 11.75 -25.69
C ASN A 471 2.02 12.82 -26.62
N LEU A 472 2.65 12.40 -27.72
CA LEU A 472 3.18 13.29 -28.73
C LEU A 472 2.07 14.07 -29.44
N ALA A 473 0.85 13.51 -29.58
CA ALA A 473 -0.26 14.19 -30.24
C ALA A 473 -0.62 15.53 -29.56
N GLU A 474 -0.55 15.58 -28.23
CA GLU A 474 -0.84 16.79 -27.42
C GLU A 474 0.26 17.86 -27.50
N SER A 475 1.48 17.47 -27.90
CA SER A 475 2.63 18.39 -27.96
C SER A 475 2.97 18.90 -29.36
N ILE A 476 2.55 18.19 -30.42
CA ILE A 476 2.87 18.55 -31.82
C ILE A 476 1.68 18.55 -32.79
N SER A 477 0.43 18.39 -32.32
CA SER A 477 -0.79 18.46 -33.15
C SER A 477 -0.72 17.56 -34.40
N VAL A 478 -0.27 16.32 -34.19
CA VAL A 478 -0.26 15.27 -35.22
C VAL A 478 -1.36 14.24 -34.89
N GLY A 479 -2.09 13.79 -35.91
CA GLY A 479 -3.31 12.98 -35.77
C GLY A 479 -3.13 11.51 -35.32
N GLN A 480 -2.00 11.16 -34.68
CA GLN A 480 -1.73 9.81 -34.18
C GLN A 480 -1.17 9.87 -32.74
N ASN A 481 -1.82 9.15 -31.82
CA ASN A 481 -1.41 9.01 -30.42
C ASN A 481 -0.13 8.17 -30.32
N ALA A 482 1.04 8.79 -30.46
CA ALA A 482 2.31 8.16 -30.12
C ALA A 482 2.66 8.52 -28.67
N THR A 483 2.66 7.56 -27.76
CA THR A 483 3.11 7.76 -26.38
C THR A 483 4.62 7.53 -26.32
N TYR A 484 5.37 8.45 -25.71
CA TYR A 484 6.81 8.31 -25.50
C TYR A 484 7.10 8.21 -24.01
N THR A 485 7.76 7.12 -23.61
CA THR A 485 8.16 6.87 -22.23
C THR A 485 9.62 7.26 -22.04
N VAL A 486 9.88 8.14 -21.07
CA VAL A 486 11.24 8.42 -20.61
C VAL A 486 11.46 7.63 -19.32
N VAL A 487 12.70 7.28 -19.02
CA VAL A 487 13.08 6.63 -17.75
C VAL A 487 14.28 7.36 -17.18
N SER A 488 14.26 7.62 -15.88
CA SER A 488 15.39 8.25 -15.20
C SER A 488 16.65 7.37 -15.26
N LYS A 489 17.81 7.99 -15.46
CA LYS A 489 19.10 7.29 -15.45
C LYS A 489 19.58 6.96 -14.03
N ARG A 490 19.11 7.70 -13.02
CA ARG A 490 19.49 7.48 -11.63
C ARG A 490 18.65 6.35 -11.04
N LYS A 491 19.34 5.37 -10.46
CA LYS A 491 18.75 4.21 -9.82
C LYS A 491 18.87 4.35 -8.33
N TYR A 492 17.91 3.79 -7.61
CA TYR A 492 18.07 3.59 -6.18
C TYR A 492 19.17 2.56 -5.90
N ALA A 493 20.04 2.87 -4.95
CA ALA A 493 21.22 2.07 -4.61
C ALA A 493 21.22 1.56 -3.15
N GLY A 494 20.17 1.84 -2.38
CA GLY A 494 20.00 1.34 -1.01
C GLY A 494 19.44 -0.09 -0.98
N SER A 495 18.61 -0.39 0.02
CA SER A 495 17.87 -1.64 0.10
C SER A 495 16.37 -1.37 0.18
N TYR A 496 15.57 -2.36 -0.18
CA TYR A 496 14.15 -2.40 0.19
C TYR A 496 14.03 -3.25 1.43
N ARG A 497 13.58 -2.67 2.55
CA ARG A 497 13.52 -3.37 3.84
C ARG A 497 12.13 -3.29 4.45
N ILE A 498 11.61 -4.43 4.87
CA ILE A 498 10.32 -4.56 5.55
C ILE A 498 10.53 -5.35 6.84
N LYS A 499 10.10 -4.78 7.96
CA LYS A 499 10.06 -5.46 9.26
C LYS A 499 8.65 -5.95 9.56
N PHE A 500 8.51 -7.20 9.97
CA PHE A 500 7.26 -7.81 10.38
C PHE A 500 7.28 -8.11 11.89
N ILE A 501 6.30 -7.57 12.60
CA ILE A 501 6.06 -7.77 14.02
C ILE A 501 4.82 -8.66 14.15
N MET A 502 4.96 -9.78 14.85
CA MET A 502 3.84 -10.69 15.11
C MET A 502 2.95 -10.13 16.21
N LEU A 503 1.63 -10.20 16.00
CA LEU A 503 0.62 -9.85 17.00
C LEU A 503 0.00 -11.11 17.59
N THR A 504 -0.32 -11.06 18.87
CA THR A 504 -0.79 -12.22 19.64
C THR A 504 -2.06 -11.85 20.40
N ASP A 505 -3.07 -12.72 20.33
CA ASP A 505 -4.28 -12.64 21.16
C ASP A 505 -3.94 -12.57 22.66
N ASP A 506 -4.69 -11.76 23.42
CA ASP A 506 -4.45 -11.55 24.85
C ASP A 506 -4.59 -12.84 25.68
N GLU A 507 -5.57 -13.68 25.36
CA GLU A 507 -5.78 -14.95 26.07
C GLU A 507 -4.64 -15.91 25.76
N LEU A 508 -4.27 -16.05 24.48
CA LEU A 508 -3.15 -16.89 24.05
C LEU A 508 -1.82 -16.42 24.64
N ALA A 509 -1.57 -15.11 24.69
CA ALA A 509 -0.37 -14.54 25.29
C ALA A 509 -0.30 -14.86 26.78
N LYS A 510 -1.41 -14.75 27.50
CA LYS A 510 -1.51 -15.08 28.93
C LYS A 510 -1.28 -16.57 29.18
N GLU A 511 -1.90 -17.44 28.39
CA GLU A 511 -1.73 -18.90 28.49
C GLU A 511 -0.30 -19.34 28.19
N SER A 512 0.33 -18.70 27.19
CA SER A 512 1.72 -18.96 26.78
C SER A 512 2.76 -18.31 27.70
N GLY A 513 2.33 -17.55 28.72
CA GLY A 513 3.21 -16.82 29.63
C GLY A 513 4.09 -15.79 28.92
N LEU A 514 3.55 -15.11 27.90
CA LEU A 514 4.17 -13.96 27.27
C LEU A 514 3.95 -12.71 28.13
N THR A 515 5.03 -11.97 28.38
CA THR A 515 4.99 -10.70 29.13
C THR A 515 5.20 -9.49 28.25
N LYS A 516 5.74 -9.68 27.04
CA LYS A 516 5.94 -8.65 26.01
C LYS A 516 5.32 -9.19 24.73
N TYR A 517 4.21 -8.59 24.33
CA TYR A 517 3.49 -8.87 23.09
C TYR A 517 2.63 -7.65 22.74
N TYR A 518 2.13 -7.65 21.50
CA TYR A 518 1.15 -6.68 21.03
C TYR A 518 -0.13 -7.44 20.71
N GLU A 519 -1.27 -6.91 21.15
CA GLU A 519 -2.57 -7.50 20.87
C GLU A 519 -2.81 -7.66 19.36
N ALA A 520 -3.51 -8.72 18.96
CA ALA A 520 -3.87 -8.97 17.57
C ALA A 520 -5.01 -8.05 17.09
N SER A 521 -4.76 -6.74 17.08
CA SER A 521 -5.68 -5.70 16.66
C SER A 521 -4.95 -4.51 16.00
N TYR A 522 -5.68 -3.57 15.39
CA TYR A 522 -5.09 -2.34 14.85
C TYR A 522 -4.60 -1.40 15.97
N VAL A 523 -5.15 -1.54 17.19
CA VAL A 523 -4.65 -0.85 18.39
C VAL A 523 -3.28 -1.41 18.77
N GLY A 524 -3.13 -2.74 18.73
CA GLY A 524 -1.84 -3.42 18.90
C GLY A 524 -0.83 -3.03 17.83
N MET A 525 -1.25 -2.89 16.58
CA MET A 525 -0.42 -2.35 15.50
C MET A 525 0.04 -0.92 15.80
N ALA A 526 -0.86 -0.03 16.21
CA ALA A 526 -0.50 1.36 16.52
C ALA A 526 0.49 1.44 17.69
N LYS A 527 0.28 0.62 18.74
CA LYS A 527 1.20 0.51 19.87
C LYS A 527 2.58 -0.02 19.44
N ALA A 528 2.62 -1.10 18.66
CA ALA A 528 3.87 -1.67 18.16
C ALA A 528 4.64 -0.68 17.30
N TYR A 529 3.94 0.08 16.45
CA TYR A 529 4.58 1.07 15.62
C TYR A 529 5.10 2.27 16.41
N ARG A 530 4.31 2.77 17.38
CA ARG A 530 4.74 3.86 18.28
C ARG A 530 5.98 3.48 19.07
N GLU A 531 6.00 2.30 19.71
CA GLU A 531 7.17 1.82 20.46
C GLU A 531 8.39 1.61 19.54
N TYR A 532 8.18 1.17 18.28
CA TYR A 532 9.24 1.12 17.28
C TYR A 532 9.81 2.51 16.99
N LEU A 533 8.97 3.53 16.74
CA LEU A 533 9.43 4.89 16.49
C LEU A 533 10.15 5.52 17.69
N GLU A 534 9.69 5.22 18.91
CA GLU A 534 10.36 5.61 20.16
C GLU A 534 11.74 4.94 20.28
N SER A 535 11.84 3.65 19.96
CA SER A 535 13.11 2.92 20.00
C SER A 535 14.15 3.41 18.99
N GLU A 536 13.68 3.93 17.85
CA GLU A 536 14.50 4.56 16.81
C GLU A 536 14.82 6.03 17.12
N GLY A 537 14.29 6.60 18.22
CA GLY A 537 14.49 8.00 18.60
C GLY A 537 13.71 9.01 17.75
N LYS A 538 12.83 8.55 16.86
CA LYS A 538 12.00 9.42 15.98
C LYS A 538 10.83 10.05 16.71
N LEU A 539 10.43 9.45 17.84
CA LEU A 539 9.33 9.89 18.67
C LEU A 539 9.77 9.93 20.14
N THR A 540 9.35 10.96 20.87
CA THR A 540 9.69 11.16 22.28
C THR A 540 8.45 11.64 23.03
N ASP A 541 8.23 11.15 24.25
CA ASP A 541 7.12 11.61 25.10
C ASP A 541 7.20 13.11 25.38
N LEU A 542 6.03 13.76 25.51
CA LEU A 542 5.94 15.17 25.88
C LEU A 542 6.37 15.38 27.35
N THR A 543 7.30 16.30 27.59
CA THR A 543 7.86 16.55 28.94
C THR A 543 7.36 17.85 29.59
N ASP A 544 6.94 18.85 28.82
CA ASP A 544 6.60 20.20 29.29
C ASP A 544 5.18 20.60 28.87
N VAL A 545 4.20 19.76 29.24
CA VAL A 545 2.79 19.96 28.90
C VAL A 545 2.20 21.15 29.66
N LYS A 546 1.60 22.09 28.91
CA LYS A 546 0.88 23.24 29.46
C LYS A 546 -0.53 22.84 29.93
N ASP A 547 -1.13 23.63 30.82
CA ASP A 547 -2.47 23.39 31.36
C ASP A 547 -3.58 23.31 30.29
N GLN A 548 -3.37 23.93 29.13
CA GLN A 548 -4.30 23.94 28.01
C GLN A 548 -3.65 23.35 26.76
N ILE A 549 -4.44 22.65 25.94
CA ILE A 549 -3.98 22.21 24.61
C ILE A 549 -3.65 23.42 23.72
N PRO A 550 -2.70 23.32 22.79
CA PRO A 550 -2.42 24.41 21.87
C PRO A 550 -3.60 24.66 20.92
N LEU A 551 -3.97 25.93 20.73
CA LEU A 551 -4.83 26.41 19.65
C LEU A 551 -3.95 26.94 18.52
N TYR A 552 -4.06 26.35 17.34
CA TYR A 552 -3.33 26.82 16.17
C TYR A 552 -4.18 27.78 15.34
N ILE A 553 -3.60 28.93 14.99
CA ILE A 553 -4.21 29.90 14.09
C ILE A 553 -3.22 30.23 12.98
N GLU A 554 -3.54 29.86 11.75
CA GLU A 554 -2.86 30.41 10.58
C GLU A 554 -3.48 31.75 10.22
N SER A 555 -2.63 32.77 10.13
CA SER A 555 -3.02 34.10 9.72
C SER A 555 -2.26 34.53 8.47
N PHE A 556 -2.92 35.37 7.67
CA PHE A 556 -2.39 35.86 6.41
C PHE A 556 -1.88 37.29 6.53
N GLY A 557 -0.69 37.53 5.99
CA GLY A 557 -0.01 38.83 6.07
C GLY A 557 -0.53 39.85 5.06
N CYS A 558 -0.04 39.80 3.82
CA CYS A 558 -0.45 40.72 2.74
C CYS A 558 -0.99 39.99 1.52
N ILE A 559 -1.88 40.64 0.76
CA ILE A 559 -2.31 40.20 -0.58
C ILE A 559 -2.03 41.30 -1.61
N ASP A 560 -1.74 40.91 -2.84
CA ASP A 560 -1.62 41.82 -3.99
C ASP A 560 -3.01 42.39 -4.34
N ASP A 561 -3.11 43.72 -4.51
CA ASP A 561 -4.32 44.42 -4.97
C ASP A 561 -3.92 45.50 -6.01
N VAL A 562 -4.89 45.95 -6.82
CA VAL A 562 -4.65 46.95 -7.87
C VAL A 562 -5.44 48.23 -7.58
N GLU A 563 -4.72 49.28 -7.18
CA GLU A 563 -5.30 50.61 -6.96
C GLU A 563 -5.09 51.54 -8.16
N ARG A 564 -5.97 52.54 -8.32
CA ARG A 564 -5.81 53.60 -9.33
C ARG A 564 -5.16 54.83 -8.73
N ILE A 565 -3.88 55.04 -9.03
CA ILE A 565 -3.16 56.27 -8.69
C ILE A 565 -3.08 57.15 -9.94
N LEU A 566 -3.72 58.32 -9.91
CA LEU A 566 -3.80 59.23 -11.06
C LEU A 566 -4.32 58.55 -12.35
N SER A 567 -5.30 57.65 -12.20
CA SER A 567 -5.87 56.81 -13.28
C SER A 567 -4.93 55.74 -13.85
N ILE A 568 -3.76 55.53 -13.26
CA ILE A 568 -2.83 54.45 -13.61
C ILE A 568 -3.06 53.30 -12.61
N PRO A 569 -3.34 52.07 -13.07
CA PRO A 569 -3.38 50.91 -12.19
C PRO A 569 -1.98 50.63 -11.64
N VAL A 570 -1.86 50.52 -10.32
CA VAL A 570 -0.62 50.24 -9.60
C VAL A 570 -0.87 49.07 -8.66
N GLU A 571 -0.03 48.04 -8.74
CA GLU A 571 -0.02 46.93 -7.78
C GLU A 571 0.47 47.43 -6.42
N VAL A 572 -0.31 47.15 -5.38
CA VAL A 572 -0.02 47.50 -4.00
C VAL A 572 -0.29 46.29 -3.10
N LEU A 573 0.48 46.16 -2.02
CA LEU A 573 0.20 45.17 -0.99
C LEU A 573 -0.86 45.71 -0.02
N LYS A 574 -1.86 44.89 0.28
CA LYS A 574 -2.88 45.16 1.29
C LYS A 574 -2.74 44.20 2.46
N PRO A 575 -2.64 44.68 3.71
CA PRO A 575 -2.55 43.78 4.85
C PRO A 575 -3.89 43.09 5.07
N LEU A 576 -3.86 41.77 5.19
CA LEU A 576 -4.94 40.93 5.70
C LEU A 576 -4.88 40.83 7.23
N THR A 577 -3.66 40.76 7.78
CA THR A 577 -3.39 40.78 9.23
C THR A 577 -2.04 41.42 9.50
N THR A 578 -1.95 42.34 10.45
CA THR A 578 -0.71 42.96 10.90
C THR A 578 -0.22 42.38 12.23
N PHE A 579 1.02 42.66 12.62
CA PHE A 579 1.54 42.23 13.93
C PHE A 579 0.78 42.82 15.12
N ASP A 580 0.19 44.00 14.96
CA ASP A 580 -0.65 44.60 16.01
C ASP A 580 -2.04 43.95 16.03
N ASP A 581 -2.61 43.61 14.87
CA ASP A 581 -3.85 42.83 14.81
C ASP A 581 -3.71 41.48 15.51
N LEU A 582 -2.56 40.79 15.36
CA LEU A 582 -2.29 39.53 16.08
C LEU A 582 -2.31 39.71 17.61
N LYS A 583 -1.81 40.84 18.12
CA LYS A 583 -1.88 41.16 19.57
C LYS A 583 -3.32 41.42 20.00
N GLU A 584 -4.13 42.06 19.17
CA GLU A 584 -5.55 42.30 19.44
C GLU A 584 -6.37 41.00 19.40
N MET A 585 -6.13 40.15 18.41
CA MET A 585 -6.73 38.82 18.28
C MET A 585 -6.39 37.97 19.52
N TYR A 586 -5.11 37.90 19.89
CA TYR A 586 -4.68 37.21 21.11
C TYR A 586 -5.31 37.83 22.37
N GLY A 587 -5.36 39.15 22.48
CA GLY A 587 -5.99 39.83 23.61
C GLY A 587 -7.45 39.42 23.83
N LYS A 588 -8.23 39.32 22.75
CA LYS A 588 -9.62 38.81 22.81
C LYS A 588 -9.68 37.35 23.26
N LEU A 589 -8.80 36.49 22.75
CA LEU A 589 -8.73 35.08 23.15
C LEU A 589 -8.29 34.92 24.61
N GLU A 590 -7.32 35.70 25.06
CA GLU A 590 -6.84 35.74 26.45
C GLU A 590 -7.97 36.20 27.41
N GLU A 591 -8.75 37.22 27.04
CA GLU A 591 -9.94 37.65 27.79
C GLU A 591 -11.01 36.55 27.88
N ALA A 592 -11.09 35.66 26.88
CA ALA A 592 -11.95 34.48 26.88
C ALA A 592 -11.36 33.28 27.65
N GLY A 593 -10.15 33.40 28.21
CA GLY A 593 -9.47 32.34 28.96
C GLY A 593 -8.64 31.39 28.09
N ILE A 594 -8.41 31.71 26.82
CA ILE A 594 -7.59 30.92 25.89
C ILE A 594 -6.18 31.51 25.85
N THR A 595 -5.23 30.83 26.48
CA THR A 595 -3.87 31.38 26.67
C THR A 595 -2.79 30.62 25.90
N ASN A 596 -3.00 29.34 25.59
CA ASN A 596 -2.04 28.56 24.81
C ASN A 596 -2.33 28.66 23.30
N VAL A 597 -1.97 29.80 22.70
CA VAL A 597 -2.19 30.08 21.27
C VAL A 597 -0.87 30.04 20.50
N SER A 598 -0.89 29.45 19.30
CA SER A 598 0.22 29.40 18.36
C SER A 598 -0.20 29.94 17.01
N PHE A 599 0.54 30.94 16.50
CA PHE A 599 0.29 31.55 15.20
C PHE A 599 1.25 31.02 14.13
N LYS A 600 0.69 30.51 13.02
CA LYS A 600 1.40 30.33 11.75
C LYS A 600 1.23 31.60 10.91
N LEU A 601 2.34 32.23 10.50
CA LEU A 601 2.30 33.52 9.81
C LEU A 601 2.61 33.35 8.32
N THR A 602 1.57 33.11 7.53
CA THR A 602 1.66 32.87 6.08
C THR A 602 1.59 34.20 5.32
N GLY A 603 2.52 34.44 4.40
CA GLY A 603 2.53 35.66 3.57
C GLY A 603 2.79 36.97 4.33
N PHE A 604 3.51 36.93 5.46
CA PHE A 604 3.92 38.15 6.21
C PHE A 604 5.22 38.77 5.71
N ALA A 605 5.99 38.01 4.93
CA ALA A 605 7.28 38.40 4.41
C ALA A 605 7.34 38.14 2.90
N ASN A 606 8.32 38.77 2.27
CA ASN A 606 8.69 38.47 0.88
C ASN A 606 7.56 38.68 -0.14
N GLU A 607 6.73 39.72 0.09
CA GLU A 607 5.65 40.20 -0.77
C GLU A 607 4.31 39.47 -0.68
N GLY A 608 3.87 39.18 0.55
CA GLY A 608 2.52 38.69 0.77
C GLY A 608 2.31 37.21 0.48
N MET A 609 1.05 36.84 0.23
CA MET A 609 0.61 35.47 0.00
C MET A 609 1.20 34.82 -1.27
N ASN A 610 1.62 35.63 -2.25
CA ASN A 610 2.34 35.14 -3.44
C ASN A 610 3.83 35.47 -3.30
N ASP A 611 4.47 34.78 -2.35
CA ASP A 611 5.78 35.12 -1.85
C ASP A 611 6.93 34.79 -2.83
N THR A 612 8.01 35.56 -2.70
CA THR A 612 9.28 35.23 -3.33
C THR A 612 10.03 34.17 -2.52
N SER A 613 10.93 33.44 -3.18
CA SER A 613 11.64 32.30 -2.56
C SER A 613 12.24 32.59 -1.19
N ALA A 614 12.27 31.58 -0.32
CA ALA A 614 12.96 31.58 0.97
C ALA A 614 14.51 31.58 0.83
N TYR A 615 15.04 32.56 0.10
CA TYR A 615 16.48 32.84 -0.06
C TYR A 615 16.99 33.90 0.93
N SER A 616 16.10 34.81 1.32
CA SER A 616 16.30 35.86 2.30
C SER A 616 14.93 36.18 2.91
N VAL A 617 14.92 36.88 4.03
CA VAL A 617 13.66 37.26 4.70
C VAL A 617 13.58 38.76 4.90
N LYS A 618 12.44 39.31 4.52
CA LYS A 618 12.04 40.67 4.84
C LYS A 618 10.55 40.73 5.06
N PHE A 619 10.15 41.03 6.29
CA PHE A 619 8.75 41.26 6.62
C PHE A 619 8.23 42.51 5.93
N ASP A 620 7.00 42.41 5.40
CA ASP A 620 6.39 43.48 4.61
C ASP A 620 6.11 44.72 5.47
N LYS A 621 6.24 45.91 4.88
CA LYS A 621 6.10 47.15 5.66
C LYS A 621 4.66 47.35 6.14
N GLU A 622 3.73 46.87 5.34
CA GLU A 622 2.29 46.95 5.48
C GLU A 622 1.80 46.17 6.72
N VAL A 623 2.51 45.10 7.11
CA VAL A 623 2.25 44.35 8.37
C VAL A 623 3.04 44.86 9.58
N GLY A 624 3.95 45.82 9.39
CA GLY A 624 4.81 46.41 10.43
C GLY A 624 6.33 46.20 10.22
N GLY A 625 6.73 45.43 9.21
CA GLY A 625 8.11 45.14 8.85
C GLY A 625 8.92 44.42 9.94
N ASN A 626 10.23 44.30 9.74
CA ASN A 626 11.11 43.58 10.67
C ASN A 626 11.04 44.12 12.12
N LYS A 627 10.80 45.43 12.31
CA LYS A 627 10.62 46.00 13.65
C LYS A 627 9.32 45.57 14.30
N GLY A 628 8.23 45.52 13.54
CA GLY A 628 6.94 45.00 14.01
C GLY A 628 7.06 43.53 14.38
N PHE A 629 7.75 42.73 13.56
CA PHE A 629 8.01 41.32 13.83
C PHE A 629 8.78 41.13 15.14
N THR A 630 9.95 41.75 15.30
CA THR A 630 10.74 41.61 16.53
C THR A 630 9.94 42.07 17.76
N SER A 631 9.17 43.15 17.67
CA SER A 631 8.28 43.59 18.76
C SER A 631 7.16 42.57 19.06
N PHE A 632 6.64 41.89 18.05
CA PHE A 632 5.63 40.84 18.23
C PHE A 632 6.23 39.59 18.86
N VAL A 633 7.44 39.18 18.47
CA VAL A 633 8.16 38.06 19.10
C VAL A 633 8.42 38.35 20.58
N GLU A 634 8.91 39.54 20.94
CA GLU A 634 9.10 39.93 22.35
C GLU A 634 7.78 39.89 23.15
N TYR A 635 6.68 40.36 22.55
CA TYR A 635 5.35 40.27 23.15
C TYR A 635 4.91 38.81 23.32
N ALA A 636 5.10 37.99 22.29
CA ALA A 636 4.74 36.58 22.26
C ALA A 636 5.51 35.78 23.32
N GLU A 637 6.81 36.00 23.46
CA GLU A 637 7.64 35.40 24.51
C GLU A 637 7.12 35.76 25.91
N SER A 638 6.72 37.02 26.14
CA SER A 638 6.18 37.45 27.44
C SER A 638 4.83 36.83 27.79
N LYS A 639 4.11 36.32 26.79
CA LYS A 639 2.78 35.72 26.90
C LYS A 639 2.78 34.20 26.71
N GLY A 640 3.89 33.61 26.27
CA GLY A 640 3.98 32.19 25.94
C GLY A 640 3.26 31.79 24.65
N ILE A 641 3.10 32.73 23.71
CA ILE A 641 2.49 32.53 22.39
C ILE A 641 3.50 31.85 21.45
N GLY A 642 3.08 30.80 20.76
CA GLY A 642 3.87 30.19 19.69
C GLY A 642 3.86 31.06 18.44
N VAL A 643 5.01 31.32 17.83
CA VAL A 643 5.11 32.12 16.60
C VAL A 643 5.94 31.37 15.57
N PHE A 644 5.31 31.05 14.44
CA PHE A 644 5.86 30.25 13.35
C PHE A 644 5.69 31.01 12.03
N PRO A 645 6.61 31.92 11.67
CA PRO A 645 6.64 32.50 10.34
C PRO A 645 6.84 31.40 9.30
N ASP A 646 5.99 31.41 8.27
CA ASP A 646 5.93 30.36 7.27
C ASP A 646 6.86 30.65 6.09
N PHE A 647 7.71 29.67 5.74
CA PHE A 647 8.62 29.74 4.61
C PHE A 647 8.69 28.39 3.90
N ASP A 648 8.34 28.38 2.62
CA ASP A 648 8.43 27.19 1.78
C ASP A 648 9.78 27.14 1.04
N PHE A 649 10.54 26.06 1.27
CA PHE A 649 11.80 25.78 0.58
C PHE A 649 11.63 24.84 -0.62
N ALA A 650 10.53 24.10 -0.68
CA ALA A 650 10.22 23.16 -1.75
C ALA A 650 9.43 23.81 -2.89
N ASN A 651 8.73 24.91 -2.63
CA ASN A 651 7.92 25.62 -3.61
C ASN A 651 8.15 27.14 -3.56
N ILE A 652 7.97 27.83 -4.69
CA ILE A 652 8.12 29.29 -4.82
C ILE A 652 6.89 29.87 -5.53
N GLY A 653 6.16 30.79 -4.89
CA GLY A 653 5.01 31.46 -5.51
C GLY A 653 5.41 32.41 -6.65
N LYS A 654 6.36 33.31 -6.39
CA LYS A 654 6.73 34.41 -7.29
C LYS A 654 8.22 34.44 -7.60
N PHE A 655 8.56 34.60 -8.88
CA PHE A 655 9.94 34.79 -9.34
C PHE A 655 10.23 36.26 -9.67
N LYS A 656 11.37 36.79 -9.20
CA LYS A 656 11.84 38.14 -9.51
C LYS A 656 13.31 38.17 -9.90
N LEU A 657 13.70 39.19 -10.69
CA LEU A 657 15.13 39.41 -10.93
C LEU A 657 15.84 39.74 -9.61
N PHE A 658 16.96 39.04 -9.35
CA PHE A 658 17.83 39.20 -8.18
C PHE A 658 17.24 38.68 -6.84
N ASP A 659 16.28 37.76 -6.88
CA ASP A 659 15.74 37.05 -5.70
C ASP A 659 16.59 35.85 -5.24
N GLY A 660 17.74 35.61 -5.88
CA GLY A 660 18.60 34.45 -5.61
C GLY A 660 18.21 33.18 -6.37
N VAL A 661 17.11 33.21 -7.13
CA VAL A 661 16.62 32.07 -7.89
C VAL A 661 17.20 32.06 -9.30
N SER A 662 17.62 30.89 -9.75
CA SER A 662 17.91 30.64 -11.16
C SER A 662 17.02 29.51 -11.64
N MET A 663 15.98 29.82 -12.43
CA MET A 663 15.03 28.81 -12.90
C MET A 663 15.72 27.56 -13.47
N ARG A 664 16.76 27.78 -14.29
CA ARG A 664 17.52 26.71 -14.94
C ARG A 664 18.29 25.80 -13.96
N LYS A 665 18.75 26.34 -12.84
CA LYS A 665 19.62 25.63 -11.89
C LYS A 665 18.86 25.11 -10.66
N HIS A 666 17.79 25.79 -10.27
CA HIS A 666 17.16 25.61 -8.96
C HIS A 666 15.75 25.01 -9.04
N LEU A 667 15.08 25.03 -10.20
CA LEU A 667 13.75 24.45 -10.34
C LEU A 667 13.80 23.03 -10.89
N ILE A 668 12.86 22.20 -10.42
CA ILE A 668 12.66 20.83 -10.89
C ILE A 668 12.35 20.83 -12.38
N LYS A 669 12.92 19.84 -13.08
CA LYS A 669 12.57 19.56 -14.47
C LYS A 669 11.78 18.27 -14.56
N THR A 670 10.69 18.32 -15.30
CA THR A 670 9.96 17.15 -15.78
C THR A 670 10.82 16.40 -16.82
N MET A 671 10.41 15.19 -17.20
CA MET A 671 11.18 14.34 -18.12
C MET A 671 11.31 14.88 -19.55
N ASP A 672 10.40 15.75 -19.96
CA ASP A 672 10.47 16.53 -21.21
C ASP A 672 11.14 17.89 -21.02
N ASN A 673 11.82 18.11 -19.89
CA ASN A 673 12.63 19.29 -19.59
C ASN A 673 11.82 20.60 -19.48
N ARG A 674 10.58 20.53 -18.96
CA ARG A 674 9.77 21.68 -18.52
C ARG A 674 9.90 21.88 -17.00
N TYR A 675 9.66 23.09 -16.52
CA TYR A 675 9.48 23.32 -15.09
C TYR A 675 8.11 22.81 -14.64
N THR A 676 8.03 22.31 -13.42
CA THR A 676 6.76 21.89 -12.82
C THR A 676 6.33 22.83 -11.70
N THR A 677 5.05 22.77 -11.38
CA THR A 677 4.43 23.47 -10.26
C THR A 677 3.73 22.46 -9.36
N LYS A 678 3.55 22.82 -8.08
CA LYS A 678 2.68 22.09 -7.17
C LYS A 678 1.28 21.97 -7.78
N ARG A 679 0.61 20.83 -7.57
CA ARG A 679 -0.75 20.59 -8.07
C ARG A 679 -1.67 20.21 -6.94
N TYR A 680 -2.92 20.65 -7.02
CA TYR A 680 -3.96 20.28 -6.06
C TYR A 680 -5.06 19.50 -6.78
N TYR A 681 -5.75 18.63 -6.05
CA TYR A 681 -6.89 17.90 -6.59
C TYR A 681 -8.14 18.76 -6.44
N ASP A 682 -8.77 19.11 -7.56
CA ASP A 682 -10.07 19.77 -7.56
C ASP A 682 -11.17 18.70 -7.58
N SER A 683 -11.94 18.61 -6.50
CA SER A 683 -13.03 17.64 -6.36
C SER A 683 -14.21 17.89 -7.30
N THR A 684 -14.40 19.13 -7.77
CA THR A 684 -15.44 19.52 -8.73
C THR A 684 -15.05 19.12 -10.14
N LEU A 685 -13.81 19.38 -10.55
CA LEU A 685 -13.29 19.00 -11.86
C LEU A 685 -12.87 17.53 -11.93
N GLN A 686 -12.68 16.90 -10.77
CA GLN A 686 -12.14 15.54 -10.61
C GLN A 686 -10.77 15.37 -11.27
N SER A 687 -9.96 16.43 -11.27
CA SER A 687 -8.64 16.50 -11.90
C SER A 687 -7.63 17.21 -11.01
N PHE A 688 -6.35 16.95 -11.27
CA PHE A 688 -5.27 17.73 -10.67
C PHE A 688 -5.06 19.01 -11.45
N GLU A 689 -5.30 20.14 -10.80
CA GLU A 689 -5.07 21.46 -11.35
C GLU A 689 -3.68 21.97 -10.99
N ARG A 690 -3.08 22.74 -11.90
CA ARG A 690 -1.77 23.34 -11.66
C ARG A 690 -1.93 24.50 -10.69
N GLY A 691 -1.24 24.42 -9.55
CA GLY A 691 -0.98 25.58 -8.71
C GLY A 691 0.07 26.49 -9.36
N TYR A 692 0.19 27.70 -8.80
CA TYR A 692 1.12 28.73 -9.28
C TYR A 692 2.52 28.60 -8.68
N ALA A 693 2.71 27.76 -7.65
CA ALA A 693 3.99 27.61 -6.96
C ALA A 693 4.94 26.67 -7.72
N LEU A 694 6.09 27.20 -8.16
CA LEU A 694 7.14 26.47 -8.87
C LEU A 694 7.91 25.55 -7.93
N ALA A 695 8.07 24.28 -8.31
CA ALA A 695 8.75 23.31 -7.48
C ALA A 695 10.28 23.44 -7.56
N VAL A 696 10.93 23.49 -6.40
CA VAL A 696 12.38 23.68 -6.21
C VAL A 696 13.08 22.32 -6.14
N SER A 697 14.23 22.22 -6.83
CA SER A 697 15.05 21.02 -6.82
C SER A 697 15.62 20.76 -5.42
N PRO A 698 15.51 19.55 -4.88
CA PRO A 698 15.93 19.27 -3.50
C PRO A 698 17.42 19.47 -3.27
N SER A 699 18.25 19.34 -4.32
CA SER A 699 19.70 19.54 -4.22
C SER A 699 20.11 20.96 -3.83
N VAL A 700 19.21 21.95 -3.94
CA VAL A 700 19.50 23.35 -3.61
C VAL A 700 18.84 23.85 -2.33
N TYR A 701 18.09 23.00 -1.61
CA TYR A 701 17.44 23.38 -0.35
C TYR A 701 18.42 23.99 0.67
N SER A 702 19.57 23.34 0.89
CA SER A 702 20.61 23.89 1.76
C SER A 702 21.18 25.23 1.27
N TYR A 703 21.28 25.44 -0.05
CA TYR A 703 21.77 26.71 -0.60
C TYR A 703 20.80 27.87 -0.31
N PHE A 704 19.49 27.64 -0.44
CA PHE A 704 18.48 28.62 -0.04
C PHE A 704 18.54 28.89 1.46
N TYR A 705 18.60 27.83 2.26
CA TYR A 705 18.62 27.93 3.71
C TYR A 705 19.84 28.68 4.26
N ASP A 706 21.04 28.43 3.71
CA ASP A 706 22.28 29.09 4.11
C ASP A 706 22.17 30.62 4.01
N HIS A 707 21.54 31.13 2.95
CA HIS A 707 21.34 32.56 2.77
C HIS A 707 20.14 33.10 3.54
N PHE A 708 19.08 32.30 3.67
CA PHE A 708 17.91 32.65 4.45
C PHE A 708 18.27 32.90 5.93
N THR A 709 19.02 31.96 6.53
CA THR A 709 19.36 32.01 7.96
C THR A 709 20.26 33.21 8.30
N GLU A 710 21.07 33.72 7.36
CA GLU A 710 21.87 34.95 7.55
C GLU A 710 21.00 36.18 7.86
N ALA A 711 19.79 36.24 7.32
CA ALA A 711 18.86 37.34 7.55
C ALA A 711 17.90 37.02 8.71
N TYR A 712 17.39 35.80 8.78
CA TYR A 712 16.34 35.43 9.73
C TYR A 712 16.85 35.37 11.17
N SER A 713 18.03 34.77 11.41
CA SER A 713 18.63 34.69 12.75
C SER A 713 18.83 36.06 13.41
N LYS A 714 19.06 37.12 12.63
CA LYS A 714 19.23 38.50 13.13
C LYS A 714 17.94 39.12 13.68
N LEU A 715 16.79 38.49 13.42
CA LEU A 715 15.48 38.93 13.88
C LEU A 715 15.07 38.26 15.20
N ASN A 716 15.93 37.40 15.76
CA ASN A 716 15.69 36.60 16.97
C ASN A 716 14.34 35.85 16.93
N PRO A 717 14.08 35.00 15.93
CA PRO A 717 12.81 34.30 15.81
C PRO A 717 12.67 33.23 16.91
N SER A 718 11.44 33.05 17.40
CA SER A 718 11.09 32.02 18.38
C SER A 718 10.85 30.62 17.78
N GLY A 719 10.63 30.55 16.47
CA GLY A 719 10.30 29.32 15.74
C GLY A 719 10.10 29.59 14.26
N ILE A 720 9.87 28.54 13.48
CA ILE A 720 9.69 28.60 12.02
C ILE A 720 8.65 27.55 11.57
N SER A 721 7.81 27.90 10.61
CA SER A 721 7.06 26.92 9.83
C SER A 721 7.77 26.70 8.50
N VAL A 722 8.00 25.44 8.13
CA VAL A 722 8.69 25.06 6.89
C VAL A 722 7.73 24.52 5.83
N ALA A 723 6.45 24.83 5.99
CA ALA A 723 5.35 24.52 5.09
C ALA A 723 5.43 23.08 4.56
N THR A 724 5.67 22.94 3.25
CA THR A 724 5.54 21.68 2.51
C THR A 724 6.74 20.74 2.62
N LEU A 725 7.81 21.08 3.36
CA LEU A 725 8.88 20.11 3.61
C LEU A 725 8.39 18.86 4.36
N GLY A 726 7.32 18.97 5.13
CA GLY A 726 6.66 17.83 5.78
C GLY A 726 5.78 16.97 4.85
N THR A 727 5.57 17.39 3.59
CA THR A 727 4.65 16.73 2.65
C THR A 727 5.27 16.35 1.30
N ASP A 728 6.08 17.21 0.70
CA ASP A 728 6.38 17.17 -0.72
C ASP A 728 7.74 16.50 -1.00
N LEU A 729 7.72 15.32 -1.61
CA LEU A 729 8.91 14.63 -2.12
C LEU A 729 8.88 14.57 -3.66
N ASN A 730 9.12 15.70 -4.32
CA ASN A 730 9.14 15.76 -5.79
C ASN A 730 10.47 15.26 -6.36
N SER A 731 10.43 14.47 -7.44
CA SER A 731 11.64 14.08 -8.19
C SER A 731 12.17 15.24 -9.03
N ASP A 732 13.43 15.16 -9.46
CA ASP A 732 14.00 16.03 -10.48
C ASP A 732 14.52 15.18 -11.65
N PHE A 733 14.03 15.42 -12.85
CA PHE A 733 14.41 14.68 -14.04
C PHE A 733 15.38 15.47 -14.93
N ASP A 734 16.13 16.43 -14.38
CA ASP A 734 17.24 17.05 -15.10
C ASP A 734 18.19 15.99 -15.69
N LYS A 735 18.41 16.06 -17.00
CA LYS A 735 19.26 15.11 -17.74
C LYS A 735 20.71 15.10 -17.27
N LYS A 736 21.18 16.17 -16.64
CA LYS A 736 22.54 16.27 -16.09
C LYS A 736 22.66 15.62 -14.74
N ASP A 737 21.66 15.81 -13.88
CA ASP A 737 21.69 15.40 -12.50
C ASP A 737 20.27 15.11 -11.99
N PRO A 738 19.74 13.92 -12.32
CA PRO A 738 18.38 13.55 -11.91
C PRO A 738 18.39 13.11 -10.44
N TYR A 739 17.29 13.35 -9.73
CA TYR A 739 17.05 12.97 -8.35
C TYR A 739 15.69 12.28 -8.24
N ASN A 740 15.59 11.17 -7.52
CA ASN A 740 14.32 10.51 -7.23
C ASN A 740 13.77 10.94 -5.85
N ARG A 741 12.56 10.48 -5.52
CA ARG A 741 11.91 10.80 -4.23
C ARG A 741 12.74 10.43 -3.00
N GLU A 742 13.51 9.35 -3.06
CA GLU A 742 14.36 8.91 -1.96
C GLU A 742 15.60 9.80 -1.82
N ASP A 743 16.16 10.31 -2.92
CA ASP A 743 17.19 11.35 -2.87
C ASP A 743 16.62 12.65 -2.27
N ASN A 744 15.41 13.05 -2.66
CA ASN A 744 14.72 14.21 -2.08
C ASN A 744 14.53 14.02 -0.57
N LYS A 745 14.05 12.86 -0.13
CA LYS A 745 13.90 12.54 1.29
C LYS A 745 15.19 12.80 2.06
N GLY A 746 16.34 12.34 1.53
CA GLY A 746 17.66 12.61 2.11
C GLY A 746 17.99 14.11 2.23
N TYR A 747 17.84 14.87 1.14
CA TYR A 747 18.07 16.33 1.18
C TYR A 747 17.14 17.06 2.15
N THR A 748 15.89 16.62 2.24
CA THR A 748 14.88 17.20 3.12
C THR A 748 15.19 16.90 4.58
N THR A 749 15.54 15.65 4.93
CA THR A 749 15.93 15.30 6.30
C THR A 749 17.21 16.03 6.72
N ASP A 750 18.18 16.18 5.82
CA ASP A 750 19.40 16.95 6.08
C ASP A 750 19.09 18.42 6.39
N LEU A 751 18.18 19.04 5.61
CA LEU A 751 17.74 20.41 5.88
C LEU A 751 16.96 20.50 7.21
N LEU A 752 15.99 19.62 7.44
CA LEU A 752 15.17 19.63 8.66
C LEU A 752 16.01 19.43 9.92
N SER A 753 17.04 18.59 9.87
CA SER A 753 18.01 18.42 10.97
C SER A 753 18.71 19.73 11.31
N ARG A 754 19.17 20.48 10.30
CA ARG A 754 19.82 21.79 10.49
C ARG A 754 18.85 22.83 11.04
N ILE A 755 17.62 22.86 10.53
CA ILE A 755 16.57 23.77 11.01
C ILE A 755 16.26 23.49 12.48
N LYS A 756 16.20 22.21 12.87
CA LYS A 756 15.96 21.80 14.27
C LYS A 756 17.12 22.17 15.20
N GLU A 757 18.35 22.19 14.71
CA GLU A 757 19.51 22.68 15.48
C GLU A 757 19.48 24.20 15.66
N ASP A 758 19.04 24.95 14.64
CA ASP A 758 19.02 26.41 14.63
C ASP A 758 17.82 27.01 15.40
N TYR A 759 16.67 26.32 15.41
CA TYR A 759 15.43 26.81 16.02
C TYR A 759 14.82 25.82 17.00
N GLN A 760 14.33 26.34 18.13
CA GLN A 760 13.72 25.52 19.18
C GLN A 760 12.40 24.88 18.71
N ASN A 761 11.56 25.67 18.03
CA ASN A 761 10.23 25.29 17.59
C ASN A 761 10.16 25.25 16.06
N VAL A 762 9.69 24.12 15.53
CA VAL A 762 9.59 23.86 14.09
C VAL A 762 8.21 23.29 13.81
N MET A 763 7.45 23.99 12.97
CA MET A 763 6.14 23.55 12.50
C MET A 763 6.25 23.00 11.07
N ILE A 764 5.54 21.90 10.82
CA ILE A 764 5.44 21.28 9.49
C ILE A 764 3.98 21.03 9.12
N ASP A 765 3.68 21.04 7.82
CA ASP A 765 2.40 20.57 7.31
C ASP A 765 2.41 19.05 7.11
N GLY A 766 1.28 18.40 7.41
CA GLY A 766 0.97 17.01 7.13
C GLY A 766 1.65 15.97 8.01
N GLY A 767 2.97 16.05 8.16
CA GLY A 767 3.73 15.13 9.02
C GLY A 767 4.00 13.76 8.40
N ASN A 768 4.54 13.71 7.17
CA ASN A 768 5.12 12.47 6.65
C ASN A 768 6.21 11.95 7.60
N LEU A 769 6.30 10.63 7.81
CA LEU A 769 7.21 10.03 8.81
C LEU A 769 8.65 10.56 8.78
N TYR A 770 9.22 10.82 7.60
CA TYR A 770 10.60 11.32 7.49
C TYR A 770 10.82 12.69 8.17
N SER A 771 9.76 13.44 8.46
CA SER A 771 9.82 14.82 8.96
C SER A 771 9.48 14.97 10.44
N ILE A 772 8.75 14.02 11.04
CA ILE A 772 8.16 14.18 12.38
C ILE A 772 9.20 14.31 13.49
N GLU A 773 10.38 13.71 13.33
CA GLU A 773 11.48 13.77 14.29
C GLU A 773 11.94 15.22 14.52
N TYR A 774 11.94 16.02 13.46
CA TYR A 774 12.45 17.38 13.44
C TYR A 774 11.42 18.44 13.83
N ALA A 775 10.14 18.07 13.94
CA ALA A 775 9.05 19.00 14.24
C ALA A 775 8.67 18.99 15.72
N THR A 776 8.30 20.17 16.24
CA THR A 776 7.60 20.32 17.53
C THR A 776 6.09 20.27 17.36
N ASP A 777 5.60 20.81 16.23
CA ASP A 777 4.18 21.00 15.95
C ASP A 777 3.88 20.51 14.52
N ILE A 778 2.79 19.75 14.37
CA ILE A 778 2.36 19.21 13.08
C ILE A 778 0.92 19.65 12.83
N ILE A 779 0.66 20.40 11.77
CA ILE A 779 -0.70 20.80 11.40
C ILE A 779 -1.11 20.11 10.10
N ASN A 780 -2.40 20.15 9.75
CA ASN A 780 -2.91 19.47 8.54
C ASN A 780 -2.68 17.95 8.56
N VAL A 781 -2.70 17.32 9.73
CA VAL A 781 -2.71 15.87 9.87
C VAL A 781 -4.09 15.34 9.49
N SER A 782 -4.15 14.32 8.63
CA SER A 782 -5.42 13.68 8.27
C SER A 782 -5.94 12.91 9.49
N LEU A 783 -7.06 13.35 10.07
CA LEU A 783 -7.70 12.72 11.24
C LEU A 783 -8.75 11.66 10.84
N ASP A 784 -9.01 11.51 9.55
CA ASP A 784 -9.94 10.54 8.96
C ASP A 784 -9.25 9.79 7.79
N SER A 785 -9.97 8.86 7.17
CA SER A 785 -9.58 8.19 5.93
C SER A 785 -10.27 8.81 4.72
N SER A 786 -9.90 8.36 3.51
CA SER A 786 -10.58 8.74 2.26
C SER A 786 -12.01 8.17 2.15
N ARG A 787 -12.41 7.27 3.05
CA ARG A 787 -13.72 6.58 3.02
C ARG A 787 -14.02 5.93 1.67
N PHE A 788 -13.02 5.22 1.10
CA PHE A 788 -13.21 4.46 -0.14
C PHE A 788 -14.42 3.53 -0.02
N SER A 789 -15.19 3.36 -1.10
CA SER A 789 -16.43 2.56 -1.05
C SER A 789 -16.23 1.07 -0.71
N GLY A 790 -14.99 0.56 -0.74
CA GLY A 790 -14.63 -0.79 -0.28
C GLY A 790 -13.89 -0.81 1.06
N ALA A 791 -13.62 0.34 1.68
CA ALA A 791 -13.14 0.43 3.04
C ALA A 791 -14.34 0.38 4.00
N SER A 792 -14.19 -0.38 5.08
CA SER A 792 -15.22 -0.65 6.07
C SER A 792 -15.30 0.47 7.11
N GLU A 793 -14.18 0.80 7.75
CA GLU A 793 -14.10 1.85 8.76
C GLU A 793 -12.81 2.66 8.66
N ALA A 794 -12.88 3.91 9.14
CA ALA A 794 -11.72 4.70 9.49
C ALA A 794 -11.33 4.45 10.96
N VAL A 795 -10.03 4.46 11.26
CA VAL A 795 -9.49 4.29 12.62
C VAL A 795 -8.49 5.42 12.93
N PRO A 796 -8.35 5.87 14.18
CA PRO A 796 -7.45 6.97 14.56
C PRO A 796 -6.00 6.49 14.71
N PHE A 797 -5.47 5.73 13.74
CA PHE A 797 -4.16 5.10 13.86
C PHE A 797 -3.04 6.13 13.97
N VAL A 798 -3.08 7.23 13.21
CA VAL A 798 -2.11 8.33 13.35
C VAL A 798 -2.23 9.00 14.72
N GLY A 799 -3.46 9.25 15.20
CA GLY A 799 -3.68 9.78 16.54
C GLY A 799 -3.13 8.88 17.64
N MET A 800 -3.37 7.58 17.55
CA MET A 800 -2.82 6.59 18.49
C MET A 800 -1.29 6.57 18.47
N VAL A 801 -0.65 6.80 17.32
CA VAL A 801 0.82 6.82 17.22
C VAL A 801 1.41 8.12 17.78
N LEU A 802 0.80 9.27 17.51
CA LEU A 802 1.38 10.59 17.84
C LEU A 802 0.99 11.14 19.21
N HIS A 803 -0.22 10.84 19.70
CA HIS A 803 -0.75 11.43 20.92
C HIS A 803 0.03 10.99 22.16
N GLY A 804 0.43 11.95 23.00
CA GLY A 804 1.37 11.77 24.10
C GLY A 804 2.83 12.10 23.74
N SER A 805 3.16 12.26 22.45
CA SER A 805 4.54 12.45 21.99
C SER A 805 4.76 13.65 21.06
N LYS A 806 3.73 14.11 20.34
CA LYS A 806 3.80 15.31 19.50
C LYS A 806 2.56 16.18 19.70
N ASN A 807 2.72 17.49 19.59
CA ASN A 807 1.59 18.38 19.41
C ASN A 807 1.19 18.35 17.94
N PHE A 808 -0.08 18.06 17.67
CA PHE A 808 -0.57 18.03 16.29
C PHE A 808 -2.03 18.46 16.21
N ALA A 809 -2.42 18.93 15.02
CA ALA A 809 -3.78 19.34 14.71
C ALA A 809 -4.22 18.80 13.34
N GLY A 810 -5.54 18.69 13.19
CA GLY A 810 -6.17 18.32 11.93
C GLY A 810 -6.07 19.41 10.86
N THR A 811 -6.96 19.35 9.87
CA THR A 811 -7.17 20.44 8.90
C THR A 811 -7.85 21.65 9.55
N ALA A 812 -7.82 22.80 8.88
CA ALA A 812 -8.44 24.01 9.39
C ALA A 812 -9.96 23.83 9.52
N ILE A 813 -10.47 23.83 10.74
CA ILE A 813 -11.87 23.47 11.04
C ILE A 813 -12.88 24.43 10.41
N ASN A 814 -12.52 25.71 10.24
CA ASN A 814 -13.37 26.70 9.57
C ASN A 814 -13.41 26.55 8.04
N MET A 815 -12.61 25.63 7.49
CA MET A 815 -12.61 25.24 6.08
C MET A 815 -13.31 23.88 5.86
N ALA A 816 -13.67 23.17 6.94
CA ALA A 816 -14.36 21.90 6.88
C ALA A 816 -15.87 22.07 6.62
N GLY A 817 -16.50 21.02 6.09
CA GLY A 817 -17.94 21.02 5.82
C GLY A 817 -18.82 20.95 7.07
N ASP A 818 -18.32 20.33 8.15
CA ASP A 818 -19.02 20.17 9.42
C ASP A 818 -18.03 20.30 10.59
N THR A 819 -18.11 21.40 11.32
CA THR A 819 -17.19 21.70 12.43
C THR A 819 -17.39 20.76 13.62
N GLN A 820 -18.59 20.25 13.84
CA GLN A 820 -18.86 19.36 14.97
C GLN A 820 -18.28 17.98 14.70
N TYR A 821 -18.40 17.50 13.46
CA TYR A 821 -17.73 16.29 13.01
C TYR A 821 -16.21 16.34 13.22
N GLU A 822 -15.57 17.45 12.83
CA GLU A 822 -14.12 17.65 13.02
C GLU A 822 -13.73 17.73 14.51
N LEU A 823 -14.57 18.33 15.36
CA LEU A 823 -14.37 18.33 16.81
C LEU A 823 -14.36 16.91 17.38
N LEU A 824 -15.31 16.06 16.96
CA LEU A 824 -15.31 14.65 17.35
C LEU A 824 -14.06 13.94 16.87
N LYS A 825 -13.61 14.19 15.62
CA LYS A 825 -12.35 13.63 15.10
C LYS A 825 -11.11 14.11 15.86
N ALA A 826 -11.11 15.35 16.35
CA ALA A 826 -10.06 15.84 17.24
C ALA A 826 -10.05 15.09 18.58
N ILE A 827 -11.20 14.81 19.17
CA ILE A 827 -11.30 14.00 20.42
C ILE A 827 -10.87 12.54 20.18
N GLU A 828 -11.31 11.92 19.08
CA GLU A 828 -11.00 10.54 18.72
C GLU A 828 -9.49 10.33 18.52
N ASN A 829 -8.80 11.30 17.91
CA ASN A 829 -7.37 11.22 17.63
C ASN A 829 -6.49 11.85 18.74
N GLY A 830 -7.06 12.63 19.66
CA GLY A 830 -6.30 13.43 20.62
C GLY A 830 -5.57 14.62 19.98
N ALA A 831 -6.14 15.21 18.93
CA ALA A 831 -5.58 16.32 18.18
C ALA A 831 -6.05 17.68 18.73
N SER A 832 -5.24 18.72 18.53
CA SER A 832 -5.61 20.12 18.77
C SER A 832 -6.46 20.71 17.64
N LEU A 833 -7.08 21.87 17.90
CA LEU A 833 -7.79 22.63 16.86
C LEU A 833 -6.85 23.54 16.07
N TYR A 834 -7.14 23.65 14.78
CA TYR A 834 -6.49 24.53 13.83
C TYR A 834 -7.53 25.38 13.09
N PHE A 835 -7.27 26.67 12.97
CA PHE A 835 -8.10 27.62 12.24
C PHE A 835 -7.26 28.47 11.29
N THR A 836 -7.83 28.86 10.16
CA THR A 836 -7.24 29.86 9.25
C THR A 836 -8.03 31.16 9.36
N LEU A 837 -7.45 32.21 9.98
CA LEU A 837 -8.15 33.45 10.33
C LEU A 837 -7.34 34.70 9.99
N SER A 838 -8.02 35.70 9.44
CA SER A 838 -7.48 37.02 9.08
C SER A 838 -8.30 38.14 9.73
N ALA A 839 -7.63 39.23 10.08
CA ALA A 839 -8.25 40.34 10.83
C ALA A 839 -9.06 41.29 9.93
N GLN A 840 -8.57 41.58 8.72
CA GLN A 840 -9.12 42.62 7.85
C GLN A 840 -8.99 42.25 6.37
N ASN A 841 -9.65 43.03 5.50
CA ASN A 841 -9.58 42.91 4.04
C ASN A 841 -9.88 41.50 3.47
N THR A 842 -10.60 40.66 4.21
CA THR A 842 -10.90 39.27 3.83
C THR A 842 -11.73 39.14 2.56
N GLN A 843 -12.39 40.22 2.12
CA GLN A 843 -13.06 40.26 0.82
C GLN A 843 -12.10 40.11 -0.36
N LEU A 844 -10.84 40.56 -0.22
CA LEU A 844 -9.85 40.50 -1.30
C LEU A 844 -9.46 39.04 -1.62
N LEU A 845 -9.39 38.17 -0.60
CA LEU A 845 -9.14 36.74 -0.79
C LEU A 845 -10.21 36.09 -1.68
N LYS A 846 -11.49 36.48 -1.51
CA LYS A 846 -12.61 35.96 -2.29
C LYS A 846 -12.60 36.40 -3.75
N GLU A 847 -12.04 37.58 -4.01
CA GLU A 847 -11.97 38.18 -5.34
C GLU A 847 -10.73 37.71 -6.11
N ASP A 848 -9.73 37.18 -5.40
CA ASP A 848 -8.52 36.61 -5.95
C ASP A 848 -8.73 35.17 -6.47
N VAL A 849 -8.24 34.88 -7.67
CA VAL A 849 -8.45 33.58 -8.33
C VAL A 849 -7.68 32.46 -7.63
N GLU A 850 -6.55 32.76 -7.00
CA GLU A 850 -5.68 31.80 -6.32
C GLU A 850 -6.15 31.56 -4.88
N PHE A 851 -6.65 32.60 -4.21
CA PHE A 851 -6.97 32.57 -2.78
C PHE A 851 -8.48 32.53 -2.46
N GLN A 852 -9.34 32.37 -3.47
CA GLN A 852 -10.81 32.30 -3.31
C GLN A 852 -11.29 31.16 -2.41
N GLU A 853 -10.47 30.13 -2.18
CA GLU A 853 -10.77 29.07 -1.22
C GLU A 853 -10.93 29.62 0.21
N TYR A 854 -10.25 30.71 0.55
CA TYR A 854 -10.31 31.37 1.86
C TYR A 854 -11.52 32.30 1.98
N TYR A 855 -12.72 31.77 1.74
CA TYR A 855 -13.96 32.54 1.77
C TYR A 855 -14.56 32.71 3.18
N SER A 856 -14.08 31.95 4.18
CA SER A 856 -14.62 31.94 5.55
C SER A 856 -13.52 32.10 6.61
N VAL A 857 -12.78 33.21 6.55
CA VAL A 857 -11.58 33.41 7.39
C VAL A 857 -11.61 34.68 8.25
N ASN A 858 -12.70 35.45 8.31
CA ASN A 858 -12.72 36.67 9.12
C ASN A 858 -12.75 36.33 10.63
N PHE A 859 -11.77 36.81 11.39
CA PHE A 859 -11.62 36.50 12.81
C PHE A 859 -12.83 36.92 13.65
N ASP A 860 -13.34 38.14 13.46
CA ASP A 860 -14.47 38.63 14.28
C ASP A 860 -15.76 37.84 14.03
N ILE A 861 -15.94 37.30 12.83
CA ILE A 861 -17.07 36.40 12.51
C ILE A 861 -16.91 35.05 13.21
N TRP A 862 -15.69 34.50 13.23
CA TRP A 862 -15.39 33.19 13.79
C TRP A 862 -15.13 33.18 15.29
N TYR A 863 -14.95 34.34 15.92
CA TYR A 863 -14.50 34.47 17.31
C TYR A 863 -15.32 33.63 18.30
N ASP A 864 -16.65 33.72 18.26
CA ASP A 864 -17.51 32.95 19.17
C ASP A 864 -17.42 31.44 18.90
N SER A 865 -17.31 31.02 17.64
CA SER A 865 -17.12 29.62 17.26
C SER A 865 -15.77 29.08 17.72
N VAL A 866 -14.68 29.84 17.53
CA VAL A 866 -13.33 29.49 18.03
C VAL A 866 -13.38 29.30 19.54
N LYS A 867 -13.98 30.26 20.27
CA LYS A 867 -14.10 30.19 21.72
C LYS A 867 -14.84 28.93 22.17
N ASN A 868 -16.00 28.66 21.59
CA ASN A 868 -16.85 27.56 22.03
C ASN A 868 -16.22 26.20 21.70
N LEU A 869 -15.75 26.00 20.47
CA LEU A 869 -15.12 24.75 20.03
C LEU A 869 -13.84 24.45 20.80
N TYR A 870 -12.98 25.46 21.01
CA TYR A 870 -11.76 25.27 21.77
C TYR A 870 -12.04 24.95 23.24
N THR A 871 -12.98 25.66 23.88
CA THR A 871 -13.31 25.41 25.29
C THR A 871 -13.84 24.00 25.46
N GLU A 872 -14.74 23.55 24.58
CA GLU A 872 -15.29 22.20 24.58
C GLU A 872 -14.19 21.13 24.44
N LEU A 873 -13.28 21.30 23.47
CA LEU A 873 -12.16 20.36 23.29
C LEU A 873 -11.20 20.37 24.49
N ASN A 874 -10.82 21.56 24.97
CA ASN A 874 -9.87 21.69 26.06
C ASN A 874 -10.43 21.11 27.37
N ASP A 875 -11.71 21.28 27.64
CA ASP A 875 -12.38 20.67 28.79
C ASP A 875 -12.46 19.14 28.66
N ALA A 876 -12.59 18.62 27.44
CA ALA A 876 -12.61 17.20 27.15
C ALA A 876 -11.24 16.55 27.39
N ILE A 877 -10.20 17.01 26.67
CA ILE A 877 -8.91 16.32 26.53
C ILE A 877 -7.69 17.11 27.04
N GLY A 878 -7.85 18.33 27.55
CA GLY A 878 -6.72 19.17 27.98
C GLY A 878 -5.83 18.55 29.06
N ASN A 879 -6.41 17.74 29.94
CA ASN A 879 -5.67 17.02 30.98
C ASN A 879 -5.15 15.64 30.53
N LEU A 880 -5.24 15.31 29.23
CA LEU A 880 -4.84 14.03 28.65
C LEU A 880 -3.66 14.15 27.66
N GLN A 881 -3.12 15.35 27.43
CA GLN A 881 -2.07 15.60 26.43
C GLN A 881 -0.84 14.68 26.53
N ASP A 882 -0.46 14.26 27.75
CA ASP A 882 0.66 13.34 28.02
C ASP A 882 0.21 11.87 28.21
N LYS A 883 -1.04 11.54 27.92
CA LYS A 883 -1.63 10.21 28.12
C LYS A 883 -1.84 9.54 26.77
N LYS A 884 -1.13 8.45 26.52
CA LYS A 884 -1.24 7.73 25.24
C LYS A 884 -2.67 7.20 25.03
N ILE A 885 -3.13 7.18 23.79
CA ILE A 885 -4.36 6.43 23.44
C ILE A 885 -3.99 4.94 23.44
N VAL A 886 -4.73 4.17 24.24
CA VAL A 886 -4.45 2.74 24.53
C VAL A 886 -5.59 1.82 24.15
N GLY A 887 -6.74 2.36 23.72
CA GLY A 887 -7.88 1.57 23.27
C GLY A 887 -8.75 2.33 22.28
N HIS A 888 -9.31 1.59 21.32
CA HIS A 888 -10.28 2.08 20.36
C HIS A 888 -11.17 0.93 19.94
N GLU A 889 -12.48 1.12 19.95
CA GLU A 889 -13.47 0.09 19.59
C GLU A 889 -14.70 0.69 18.92
N PHE A 890 -15.31 -0.08 18.01
CA PHE A 890 -16.61 0.25 17.44
C PHE A 890 -17.70 -0.36 18.33
N LEU A 891 -18.69 0.44 18.69
CA LEU A 891 -19.80 0.02 19.54
C LEU A 891 -21.08 -0.15 18.71
N VAL A 892 -21.99 -0.94 19.24
CA VAL A 892 -23.36 -1.05 18.75
C VAL A 892 -24.27 -0.20 19.64
N GLY A 893 -25.18 0.54 19.03
CA GLY A 893 -26.19 1.33 19.75
C GLY A 893 -27.57 1.27 19.11
N GLU A 894 -28.59 1.71 19.83
CA GLU A 894 -29.94 1.91 19.29
C GLU A 894 -30.19 3.38 18.99
N ARG A 895 -30.67 3.69 17.79
CA ARG A 895 -31.29 5.00 17.51
C ARG A 895 -32.45 5.22 18.46
N VAL A 896 -32.57 6.42 19.01
CA VAL A 896 -33.75 6.83 19.77
C VAL A 896 -34.89 7.16 18.80
N PRO A 897 -35.98 6.36 18.74
CA PRO A 897 -37.08 6.62 17.84
C PRO A 897 -37.98 7.76 18.34
N SER A 898 -38.66 8.43 17.41
CA SER A 898 -39.64 9.45 17.77
C SER A 898 -40.88 8.82 18.43
N ALA A 899 -41.62 9.64 19.20
CA ALA A 899 -42.83 9.16 19.89
C ALA A 899 -43.90 8.60 18.94
N GLU A 900 -43.96 9.12 17.70
CA GLU A 900 -44.88 8.67 16.66
C GLU A 900 -44.49 7.29 16.12
N GLU A 901 -43.20 7.05 15.91
CA GLU A 901 -42.68 5.74 15.48
C GLU A 901 -42.91 4.67 16.55
N ILE A 902 -42.69 4.99 17.83
CA ILE A 902 -42.99 4.07 18.95
C ILE A 902 -44.49 3.72 18.98
N ALA A 903 -45.37 4.69 18.70
CA ALA A 903 -46.81 4.45 18.66
C ALA A 903 -47.21 3.56 17.46
N ALA A 904 -46.59 3.78 16.29
CA ALA A 904 -46.80 2.95 15.11
C ALA A 904 -46.34 1.51 15.33
N ASP A 905 -45.20 1.30 16.01
CA ASP A 905 -44.69 -0.04 16.32
C ASP A 905 -45.58 -0.79 17.28
N LYS A 906 -46.03 -0.14 18.34
CA LYS A 906 -47.01 -0.73 19.26
C LYS A 906 -48.30 -1.12 18.55
N GLN A 907 -48.74 -0.34 17.57
CA GLN A 907 -49.91 -0.66 16.76
C GLN A 907 -49.63 -1.86 15.86
N ALA A 908 -48.48 -1.91 15.19
CA ALA A 908 -48.08 -3.02 14.33
C ALA A 908 -47.90 -4.33 15.12
N GLU A 909 -47.29 -4.28 16.31
CA GLU A 909 -47.17 -5.44 17.22
C GLU A 909 -48.55 -5.92 17.69
N ALA A 910 -49.44 -5.00 18.05
CA ALA A 910 -50.81 -5.36 18.45
C ALA A 910 -51.60 -5.98 17.28
N ASP A 911 -51.45 -5.45 16.07
CA ASP A 911 -52.09 -5.97 14.86
C ASP A 911 -51.52 -7.35 14.48
N ALA A 912 -50.21 -7.56 14.62
CA ALA A 912 -49.55 -8.85 14.38
C ALA A 912 -50.00 -9.91 15.39
N LEU A 913 -50.06 -9.57 16.68
CA LEU A 913 -50.55 -10.48 17.73
C LEU A 913 -52.03 -10.83 17.50
N ALA A 914 -52.85 -9.86 17.08
CA ALA A 914 -54.25 -10.10 16.73
C ALA A 914 -54.38 -11.04 15.51
N ALA A 915 -53.54 -10.87 14.49
CA ALA A 915 -53.52 -11.74 13.32
C ALA A 915 -53.06 -13.17 13.65
N GLU A 916 -52.07 -13.33 14.54
CA GLU A 916 -51.61 -14.65 15.01
C GLU A 916 -52.73 -15.37 15.79
N GLN A 917 -53.42 -14.66 16.69
CA GLN A 917 -54.57 -15.20 17.42
C GLN A 917 -55.72 -15.61 16.47
N GLU A 918 -56.02 -14.78 15.46
CA GLU A 918 -57.03 -15.11 14.45
C GLU A 918 -56.61 -16.34 13.61
N ALA A 919 -55.33 -16.45 13.26
CA ALA A 919 -54.79 -17.60 12.54
C ALA A 919 -54.86 -18.90 13.37
N GLU A 920 -54.53 -18.84 14.67
CA GLU A 920 -54.68 -19.98 15.58
C GLU A 920 -56.16 -20.39 15.76
N GLU A 921 -57.07 -19.41 15.86
CA GLU A 921 -58.50 -19.68 15.98
C GLU A 921 -59.06 -20.32 14.71
N LEU A 922 -58.67 -19.81 13.54
CA LEU A 922 -59.00 -20.41 12.24
C LEU A 922 -58.41 -21.82 12.08
N ALA A 923 -57.20 -22.05 12.58
CA ALA A 923 -56.56 -23.37 12.59
C ALA A 923 -57.32 -24.36 13.49
N LYS A 924 -57.76 -23.93 14.67
CA LYS A 924 -58.65 -24.70 15.55
C LYS A 924 -60.00 -25.00 14.87
N GLU A 925 -60.62 -24.02 14.23
CA GLU A 925 -61.91 -24.22 13.56
C GLU A 925 -61.78 -25.18 12.36
N LYS A 926 -60.69 -25.08 11.58
CA LYS A 926 -60.36 -26.03 10.51
C LYS A 926 -60.10 -27.44 11.07
N ALA A 927 -59.38 -27.57 12.18
CA ALA A 927 -59.15 -28.86 12.83
C ALA A 927 -60.46 -29.49 13.34
N GLU A 928 -61.38 -28.71 13.91
CA GLU A 928 -62.69 -29.18 14.32
C GLU A 928 -63.58 -29.60 13.14
N LYS A 929 -63.57 -28.81 12.04
CA LYS A 929 -64.28 -29.16 10.81
C LYS A 929 -63.72 -30.42 10.17
N LYS A 930 -62.39 -30.60 10.18
CA LYS A 930 -61.72 -31.84 9.74
C LYS A 930 -62.11 -33.03 10.61
N ALA A 931 -62.11 -32.90 11.93
CA ALA A 931 -62.55 -33.95 12.85
C ALA A 931 -64.04 -34.32 12.67
N LYS A 932 -64.91 -33.33 12.44
CA LYS A 932 -66.33 -33.55 12.11
C LYS A 932 -66.54 -34.19 10.73
N LEU A 933 -65.69 -33.88 9.76
CA LEU A 933 -65.69 -34.50 8.44
C LEU A 933 -65.20 -35.95 8.50
N GLU A 934 -64.11 -36.22 9.23
CA GLU A 934 -63.60 -37.58 9.49
C GLU A 934 -64.62 -38.42 10.27
N ALA A 935 -65.33 -37.83 11.25
CA ALA A 935 -66.43 -38.50 11.94
C ALA A 935 -67.65 -38.77 11.02
N ARG A 936 -67.87 -37.97 9.96
CA ARG A 936 -68.90 -38.23 8.92
C ARG A 936 -68.42 -39.20 7.85
N LEU A 937 -67.12 -39.30 7.61
CA LEU A 937 -66.48 -40.21 6.64
C LEU A 937 -66.14 -41.59 7.23
N GLY A 938 -66.25 -41.77 8.56
CA GLY A 938 -66.17 -43.07 9.25
C GLY A 938 -67.27 -44.09 8.86
N THR A 939 -68.13 -43.76 7.91
CA THR A 939 -69.06 -44.68 7.23
C THR A 939 -69.06 -44.42 5.71
N ALA A 940 -67.95 -44.66 5.00
CA ALA A 940 -67.92 -45.18 3.63
C ALA A 940 -66.48 -45.28 3.04
N ALA A 941 -66.07 -46.53 2.78
CA ALA A 941 -65.29 -47.06 1.64
C ALA A 941 -63.90 -46.52 1.23
N GLU A 942 -63.00 -47.51 1.13
CA GLU A 942 -61.80 -47.72 0.30
C GLU A 942 -61.57 -46.83 -0.95
N GLY A 943 -60.30 -46.50 -1.20
CA GLY A 943 -59.82 -46.12 -2.54
C GLY A 943 -58.59 -45.20 -2.58
N THR A 944 -57.47 -45.71 -3.08
CA THR A 944 -56.17 -45.07 -3.35
C THR A 944 -56.21 -43.83 -4.26
N ALA A 945 -55.42 -42.80 -3.94
CA ALA A 945 -54.53 -42.08 -4.88
C ALA A 945 -53.67 -41.01 -4.16
N THR A 946 -52.45 -40.88 -4.67
CA THR A 946 -51.37 -39.93 -4.36
C THR A 946 -51.73 -38.46 -4.56
N ALA A 947 -51.26 -37.57 -3.68
CA ALA A 947 -50.97 -36.18 -4.01
C ALA A 947 -49.87 -35.63 -3.09
N ASP A 948 -48.85 -35.12 -3.77
CA ASP A 948 -47.71 -34.35 -3.33
C ASP A 948 -48.14 -33.00 -2.75
N THR A 949 -47.51 -32.55 -1.67
CA THR A 949 -47.51 -31.14 -1.24
C THR A 949 -46.37 -30.92 -0.25
N THR A 950 -45.21 -30.59 -0.79
CA THR A 950 -44.18 -29.84 -0.10
C THR A 950 -44.76 -28.47 0.30
N VAL A 951 -44.83 -28.21 1.61
CA VAL A 951 -44.99 -26.86 2.14
C VAL A 951 -43.58 -26.32 2.35
N ASP A 952 -43.24 -25.36 1.51
CA ASP A 952 -42.04 -24.54 1.63
C ASP A 952 -42.31 -23.48 2.70
N THR A 953 -41.77 -23.68 3.91
CA THR A 953 -41.65 -22.63 4.92
C THR A 953 -40.22 -22.12 4.86
N THR A 954 -40.01 -21.02 4.14
CA THR A 954 -38.85 -20.16 4.30
C THR A 954 -38.94 -19.51 5.69
N GLU A 955 -38.33 -20.14 6.69
CA GLU A 955 -37.90 -19.45 7.91
C GLU A 955 -36.65 -18.64 7.55
N GLU A 956 -36.77 -17.31 7.54
CA GLU A 956 -35.61 -16.42 7.64
C GLU A 956 -34.94 -16.69 8.98
N THR A 957 -33.78 -17.35 8.95
CA THR A 957 -32.93 -17.50 10.11
C THR A 957 -32.24 -16.17 10.41
N VAL A 958 -32.72 -15.50 11.46
CA VAL A 958 -32.02 -14.42 12.14
C VAL A 958 -30.70 -14.98 12.69
N GLU A 959 -29.57 -14.46 12.22
CA GLU A 959 -28.25 -14.78 12.77
C GLU A 959 -28.10 -14.12 14.15
N GLU A 960 -28.20 -14.92 15.21
CA GLU A 960 -27.85 -14.50 16.57
C GLU A 960 -26.33 -14.52 16.75
N THR A 961 -25.71 -13.35 16.76
CA THR A 961 -24.39 -13.11 17.36
C THR A 961 -24.58 -12.53 18.77
N THR A 962 -23.71 -12.93 19.68
CA THR A 962 -23.69 -12.71 21.14
C THR A 962 -24.40 -11.46 21.68
N GLY A 963 -25.39 -11.67 22.56
CA GLY A 963 -25.79 -10.79 23.66
C GLY A 963 -26.73 -9.63 23.35
N TYR A 964 -26.72 -9.11 22.12
CA TYR A 964 -27.49 -7.92 21.75
C TYR A 964 -28.59 -8.26 20.74
N GLN A 965 -29.84 -8.03 21.12
CA GLN A 965 -30.99 -8.27 20.24
C GLN A 965 -31.12 -7.09 19.27
N LYS A 966 -30.67 -7.27 18.02
CA LYS A 966 -30.80 -6.25 16.98
C LYS A 966 -32.27 -5.91 16.79
N THR A 967 -32.60 -4.63 16.87
CA THR A 967 -33.90 -4.10 16.51
C THR A 967 -33.79 -3.37 15.18
N LYS A 968 -34.91 -2.95 14.60
CA LYS A 968 -34.90 -2.07 13.41
C LYS A 968 -34.27 -0.69 13.66
N TYR A 969 -33.95 -0.36 14.91
CA TYR A 969 -33.27 0.87 15.32
C TYR A 969 -31.79 0.68 15.61
N THR A 970 -31.25 -0.54 15.50
CA THR A 970 -29.83 -0.81 15.73
C THR A 970 -28.95 -0.08 14.72
N SER A 971 -27.91 0.57 15.24
CA SER A 971 -26.81 1.20 14.51
C SER A 971 -25.54 0.44 14.87
N ASP A 972 -25.02 -0.31 13.90
CA ASP A 972 -23.82 -1.14 13.97
C ASP A 972 -22.88 -0.88 12.78
N ASP A 973 -22.99 0.29 12.16
CA ASP A 973 -22.30 0.70 10.93
C ASP A 973 -20.96 1.43 11.18
N GLY A 974 -20.35 1.20 12.35
CA GLY A 974 -19.05 1.79 12.71
C GLY A 974 -19.10 3.29 13.04
N ARG A 975 -20.29 3.89 13.20
CA ARG A 975 -20.45 5.32 13.53
C ARG A 975 -20.50 5.64 15.01
N ILE A 976 -20.50 4.61 15.86
CA ILE A 976 -20.41 4.77 17.30
C ILE A 976 -19.07 4.21 17.73
N VAL A 977 -18.24 5.08 18.30
CA VAL A 977 -16.83 4.79 18.58
C VAL A 977 -16.55 5.05 20.03
N LYS A 978 -15.71 4.21 20.65
CA LYS A 978 -15.13 4.48 21.96
C LYS A 978 -13.62 4.53 21.88
N VAL A 979 -13.05 5.64 22.33
CA VAL A 979 -11.60 5.83 22.47
C VAL A 979 -11.24 5.84 23.95
N THR A 980 -10.12 5.21 24.30
CA THR A 980 -9.64 5.08 25.69
C THR A 980 -8.20 5.55 25.81
N TYR A 981 -7.99 6.49 26.73
CA TYR A 981 -6.70 7.06 27.07
C TYR A 981 -6.08 6.34 28.28
N GLU A 982 -4.75 6.40 28.36
CA GLU A 982 -4.02 5.94 29.53
C GLU A 982 -4.59 6.56 30.82
N GLY A 983 -4.74 5.73 31.85
CA GLY A 983 -5.43 6.12 33.09
C GLY A 983 -6.95 5.88 33.08
N GLY A 984 -7.50 5.31 31.99
CA GLY A 984 -8.86 4.79 31.91
C GLY A 984 -9.94 5.84 31.61
N THR A 985 -9.56 7.05 31.20
CA THR A 985 -10.54 8.01 30.69
C THR A 985 -10.92 7.63 29.27
N SER A 986 -12.21 7.54 28.99
CA SER A 986 -12.72 7.17 27.68
C SER A 986 -13.76 8.16 27.17
N PHE A 987 -14.00 8.15 25.87
CA PHE A 987 -15.05 8.94 25.23
C PHE A 987 -15.83 8.03 24.30
N ILE A 988 -17.16 8.06 24.39
CA ILE A 988 -18.05 7.44 23.42
C ILE A 988 -18.55 8.55 22.49
N LEU A 989 -18.28 8.44 21.20
CA LEU A 989 -18.59 9.43 20.17
C LEU A 989 -19.68 8.89 19.25
N ASN A 990 -20.66 9.74 18.94
CA ASN A 990 -21.74 9.43 18.01
C ASN A 990 -21.60 10.22 16.71
N TYR A 991 -21.12 9.58 15.65
CA TYR A 991 -21.02 10.17 14.30
C TYR A 991 -22.33 10.09 13.50
N ASN A 992 -23.41 9.56 14.07
CA ASN A 992 -24.71 9.58 13.41
C ASN A 992 -25.31 10.98 13.44
N ASN A 993 -26.19 11.25 12.47
CA ASN A 993 -27.02 12.44 12.42
C ASN A 993 -28.30 12.32 13.27
N PHE A 994 -28.37 11.33 14.16
CA PHE A 994 -29.48 11.09 15.08
C PHE A 994 -28.96 10.68 16.47
N GLU A 995 -29.81 10.86 17.48
CA GLU A 995 -29.55 10.45 18.87
C GLU A 995 -29.53 8.92 19.00
N ILE A 996 -28.59 8.41 19.79
CA ILE A 996 -28.41 6.99 20.05
C ILE A 996 -28.40 6.67 21.55
N THR A 997 -28.64 5.41 21.88
CA THR A 997 -28.37 4.82 23.19
C THR A 997 -27.37 3.69 23.06
N VAL A 998 -26.36 3.68 23.93
CA VAL A 998 -25.29 2.68 23.95
C VAL A 998 -25.10 2.15 25.36
N GLU A 999 -24.87 0.86 25.51
CA GLU A 999 -24.51 0.24 26.77
C GLU A 999 -22.98 0.06 26.85
N ASP A 1000 -22.35 0.62 27.88
CA ASP A 1000 -20.92 0.46 28.16
C ASP A 1000 -20.70 0.30 29.66
N GLY A 1001 -19.98 -0.75 30.07
CA GLY A 1001 -19.72 -1.05 31.48
C GLY A 1001 -20.98 -1.24 32.34
N GLY A 1002 -22.09 -1.75 31.76
CA GLY A 1002 -23.37 -1.94 32.45
C GLY A 1002 -24.15 -0.65 32.72
N LYS A 1003 -23.79 0.46 32.06
CA LYS A 1003 -24.53 1.73 32.07
C LYS A 1003 -25.00 2.06 30.66
N THR A 1004 -26.22 2.58 30.54
CA THR A 1004 -26.75 3.12 29.29
C THR A 1004 -26.47 4.61 29.20
N TYR A 1005 -25.91 5.03 28.07
CA TYR A 1005 -25.67 6.43 27.73
C TYR A 1005 -26.59 6.82 26.58
N THR A 1006 -27.24 7.97 26.68
CA THR A 1006 -27.95 8.62 25.56
C THR A 1006 -27.07 9.74 25.04
N ILE A 1007 -26.77 9.72 23.75
CA ILE A 1007 -25.81 10.65 23.12
C ILE A 1007 -26.48 11.28 21.91
N GLY A 1008 -26.53 12.61 21.85
CA GLY A 1008 -27.09 13.35 20.74
C GLY A 1008 -26.36 13.11 19.42
N ALA A 1009 -26.96 13.59 18.33
CA ALA A 1009 -26.33 13.53 17.01
C ALA A 1009 -25.05 14.38 16.98
N LEU A 1010 -23.94 13.81 16.50
CA LEU A 1010 -22.63 14.49 16.47
C LEU A 1010 -22.18 14.99 17.86
N GLU A 1011 -22.50 14.24 18.92
CA GLU A 1011 -22.07 14.51 20.29
C GLU A 1011 -21.20 13.37 20.84
N TYR A 1012 -20.63 13.61 22.02
CA TYR A 1012 -19.86 12.61 22.75
C TYR A 1012 -20.22 12.61 24.24
N VAL A 1013 -19.87 11.53 24.93
CA VAL A 1013 -19.91 11.46 26.40
C VAL A 1013 -18.58 10.96 26.92
N LYS A 1014 -18.07 11.61 27.98
CA LYS A 1014 -16.88 11.20 28.71
C LYS A 1014 -17.23 10.10 29.72
N THR A 1015 -16.54 8.97 29.66
CA THR A 1015 -16.70 7.82 30.55
C THR A 1015 -15.39 7.51 31.29
N LYS A 1016 -15.48 6.73 32.36
CA LYS A 1016 -14.36 6.34 33.23
C LYS A 1016 -14.58 4.96 33.82
#